data_AF-A0A9P6BHM6-F1
#
_entry.id   AF-A0A9P6BHM6-F1
#
_cell.length_a   1.000
_cell.length_b   1.000
_cell.length_c   1.000
_cell.angle_alpha   90.00
_cell.angle_beta   90.00
_cell.angle_gamma   90.00
#
_symmetry.space_group_name_H-M   'P 1'
#
loop_
_entity.id
_entity.type
_entity.pdbx_description
1 polymer ?
#
loop_
_entity_poly.entity_id
_entity_poly.type
_entity_poly.pdbx_seq_one_letter_code
_entity_poly.pdbx_strand_id
1 'polypeptide(L)'
;MPALNVEHKDNENSRIQLDPRDANTPDKWIERHPELIRLTGKHPFNCEPPVPLLLSKGFITPTSIHYVRNHGAVPQLSWDTHRLSIGGLVNKEVTLTMDMLEQLPSITLPVTLVCAGNRRKEQNMHKQTIGFNWGPGAVSTSIWKGVLVRDLLLNICGGVQKGARFVCFDGSDKLPNGTYGTSISAERALNPMNDVLIAYEMNGERLSPDHGFPVRLIVPGVIGGRMIKYLSKITVSDDRSDSWYHYHDNRVLPSIVSDAEMAKREQWWIRPQYTINELNINSVICSPAHGSVLPISDPQALNQEITISGYAYNGGCKKITRVEVTLDSGDSWLLTDLEHPEEWPEYQFSDDPVPRQRYWCWCFWSIKVPVRQLLNCKEIHVRAWDSTMNTQPKDLNWNLMGMMNNCWFRVQVDLAVSGRDNSELVLRFVHPTVPGPESGGGWMRPKGEEAEKVSVVHTAPTPIVTTAIAKREAAETKAESAKSDAVSSKVSAVPSGANCYTADMVSKHSTKEDCWIIHGGKVYDCTKFLEEHPGGADSIVMNAGEDCTEDFDAIHSANAREMLAKYYIGELVESMPEPSNDALIKSGRSGLLTPPSSNLSSPSEPIKPFLDPKKWQDIALVEKIHLTHNTRLFRFAFGQPNQLLGLPLGNHVFLRVKTNDSTYVRAYTPTSLPDRQGHLDLVVKVYFKNTDPRFPDGGVVSQYLDNMSIGDSIALKGPIGSFTYNGQGQYAHSSGRKGKCRKIGMICGGTGITPMYQIMQSVLVDKAQDATKLSLIFGNRTEDDILMRQDIEDTGNALGSDRFHLWHVLSEETPEDWKFGKGYVNKDHIKEHLFPKDSSAPDADEDDLSSRIVLLCGPPPMINFCCLPVLTELYGKEFVENNVFCF
;
A
#
# COMPACT_ATOMS: atom_id res chain seq x y z
N MET A 1 36.45 18.33 22.89
CA MET A 1 35.47 17.23 22.85
C MET A 1 35.93 16.24 21.79
N PRO A 2 35.96 14.93 22.01
CA PRO A 2 35.73 14.06 20.87
C PRO A 2 34.28 14.28 20.47
N ALA A 3 34.03 14.69 19.22
CA ALA A 3 32.70 14.62 18.66
C ALA A 3 32.16 13.21 18.96
N LEU A 4 30.86 13.09 19.24
CA LEU A 4 30.16 11.85 18.91
C LEU A 4 30.37 11.69 17.40
N ASN A 5 31.48 11.04 17.03
CA ASN A 5 31.84 10.74 15.66
C ASN A 5 30.77 9.75 15.22
N VAL A 6 29.70 10.28 14.66
CA VAL A 6 28.85 9.51 13.75
C VAL A 6 29.78 9.20 12.58
N GLU A 7 30.50 8.08 12.66
CA GLU A 7 31.14 7.52 11.48
C GLU A 7 30.00 7.28 10.49
N HIS A 8 29.88 8.17 9.49
CA HIS A 8 29.01 8.02 8.34
C HIS A 8 29.47 6.80 7.53
N LYS A 9 29.27 5.59 8.06
CA LYS A 9 29.65 4.34 7.39
C LYS A 9 28.62 3.89 6.37
N ASP A 10 27.41 4.46 6.39
CA ASP A 10 26.36 4.17 5.42
C ASP A 10 25.81 5.45 4.78
N ASN A 11 26.02 5.59 3.48
CA ASN A 11 25.61 6.74 2.68
C ASN A 11 24.12 6.66 2.28
N GLU A 12 23.20 6.33 3.21
CA GLU A 12 21.75 6.28 2.88
C GLU A 12 21.22 7.64 2.42
N ASN A 13 21.89 8.73 2.80
CA ASN A 13 21.59 10.07 2.30
C ASN A 13 21.93 10.21 0.79
N SER A 14 22.86 9.44 0.22
CA SER A 14 23.13 9.47 -1.23
C SER A 14 22.07 8.79 -2.10
N ARG A 15 21.11 8.09 -1.49
CA ARG A 15 20.02 7.40 -2.19
C ARG A 15 18.74 8.22 -2.26
N ILE A 16 18.69 9.38 -1.61
CA ILE A 16 17.54 10.28 -1.75
C ILE A 16 17.51 10.81 -3.19
N GLN A 17 16.30 10.89 -3.73
CA GLN A 17 16.06 11.40 -5.07
C GLN A 17 14.67 12.03 -5.13
N LEU A 18 14.45 12.87 -6.13
CA LEU A 18 13.09 13.30 -6.45
C LEU A 18 12.25 12.07 -6.83
N ASP A 19 11.19 11.83 -6.07
CA ASP A 19 10.28 10.72 -6.31
C ASP A 19 9.31 11.10 -7.43
N PRO A 20 9.21 10.35 -8.54
CA PRO A 20 8.25 10.64 -9.60
C PRO A 20 6.80 10.71 -9.12
N ARG A 21 6.46 10.05 -8.01
CA ARG A 21 5.12 10.12 -7.39
C ARG A 21 4.79 11.49 -6.82
N ASP A 22 5.81 12.31 -6.51
CA ASP A 22 5.64 13.66 -5.96
C ASP A 22 5.56 14.74 -7.05
N ALA A 23 5.80 14.43 -8.33
CA ALA A 23 5.92 15.42 -9.42
C ALA A 23 4.73 16.41 -9.53
N ASN A 24 3.52 15.93 -9.22
CA ASN A 24 2.28 16.72 -9.27
C ASN A 24 1.79 17.17 -7.88
N THR A 25 2.66 17.14 -6.86
CA THR A 25 2.32 17.54 -5.49
C THR A 25 3.01 18.86 -5.12
N PRO A 26 2.53 19.58 -4.09
CA PRO A 26 3.25 20.73 -3.53
C PRO A 26 4.68 20.40 -3.05
N ASP A 27 4.95 19.12 -2.77
CA ASP A 27 6.21 18.61 -2.21
C ASP A 27 7.20 18.11 -3.29
N LYS A 28 6.93 18.34 -4.59
CA LYS A 28 7.76 17.86 -5.73
C LYS A 28 9.24 18.26 -5.72
N TRP A 29 9.62 19.16 -4.82
CA TRP A 29 10.95 19.73 -4.67
C TRP A 29 11.76 19.02 -3.57
N ILE A 30 11.16 18.06 -2.86
CA ILE A 30 11.77 17.34 -1.74
C ILE A 30 12.27 15.98 -2.22
N GLU A 31 13.55 15.69 -1.98
CA GLU A 31 14.15 14.39 -2.25
C GLU A 31 13.85 13.42 -1.09
N ARG A 32 13.42 12.21 -1.43
CA ARG A 32 13.00 11.19 -0.46
C ARG A 32 13.62 9.84 -0.79
N HIS A 33 13.84 9.04 0.24
CA HIS A 33 14.41 7.70 0.08
C HIS A 33 13.38 6.74 -0.56
N PRO A 34 13.73 6.00 -1.62
CA PRO A 34 12.77 5.19 -2.38
C PRO A 34 12.19 4.00 -1.61
N GLU A 35 12.93 3.47 -0.62
CA GLU A 35 12.47 2.32 0.19
C GLU A 35 11.47 2.71 1.29
N LEU A 36 11.18 4.00 1.49
CA LEU A 36 10.15 4.43 2.44
C LEU A 36 8.77 3.98 1.96
N ILE A 37 8.01 3.36 2.87
CA ILE A 37 6.69 2.81 2.59
C ILE A 37 5.67 3.93 2.76
N ARG A 38 5.06 4.39 1.67
CA ARG A 38 4.02 5.44 1.69
C ARG A 38 2.70 4.90 2.24
N LEU A 39 2.07 5.66 3.13
CA LEU A 39 0.90 5.22 3.90
C LEU A 39 -0.39 5.97 3.53
N THR A 40 -0.29 7.07 2.78
CA THR A 40 -1.40 7.96 2.41
C THR A 40 -1.38 8.30 0.92
N GLY A 41 -1.02 7.34 0.07
CA GLY A 41 -0.89 7.55 -1.37
C GLY A 41 0.21 8.56 -1.71
N LYS A 42 -0.10 9.55 -2.55
CA LYS A 42 0.85 10.58 -3.00
C LYS A 42 1.07 11.67 -1.95
N HIS A 43 -0.01 12.24 -1.43
CA HIS A 43 0.02 13.43 -0.56
C HIS A 43 -1.19 13.45 0.41
N PRO A 44 -1.05 13.93 1.66
CA PRO A 44 0.17 14.40 2.31
C PRO A 44 1.16 13.27 2.54
N PHE A 45 2.46 13.58 2.57
CA PHE A 45 3.48 12.54 2.70
C PHE A 45 3.51 11.95 4.12
N ASN A 46 3.12 10.68 4.23
CA ASN A 46 3.27 9.88 5.45
C ASN A 46 3.94 8.57 5.09
N CYS A 47 5.03 8.24 5.78
CA CYS A 47 5.80 7.05 5.48
C CYS A 47 6.49 6.47 6.71
N GLU A 48 6.81 5.18 6.63
CA GLU A 48 7.70 4.51 7.57
C GLU A 48 8.78 3.71 6.84
N PRO A 49 9.97 3.52 7.44
CA PRO A 49 10.95 2.58 6.93
C PRO A 49 10.47 1.12 7.14
N PRO A 50 10.89 0.19 6.26
CA PRO A 50 10.79 -1.24 6.55
C PRO A 50 11.50 -1.55 7.88
N VAL A 51 10.84 -2.30 8.77
CA VAL A 51 11.39 -2.60 10.11
C VAL A 51 12.76 -3.31 10.08
N PRO A 52 13.04 -4.27 9.17
CA PRO A 52 14.38 -4.84 9.05
C PRO A 52 15.44 -3.81 8.65
N LEU A 53 15.10 -2.88 7.75
CA LEU A 53 15.99 -1.78 7.37
C LEU A 53 16.24 -0.87 8.58
N LEU A 54 15.19 -0.48 9.29
CA LEU A 54 15.29 0.36 10.48
C LEU A 54 16.23 -0.25 11.54
N LEU A 55 16.06 -1.54 11.85
CA LEU A 55 16.91 -2.24 12.81
C LEU A 55 18.37 -2.34 12.33
N SER A 56 18.59 -2.57 11.03
CA SER A 56 19.94 -2.70 10.46
C SER A 56 20.79 -1.43 10.62
N LYS A 57 20.16 -0.26 10.82
CA LYS A 57 20.85 1.01 11.04
C LYS A 57 21.21 1.27 12.51
N GLY A 58 20.74 0.43 13.43
CA GLY A 58 21.10 0.51 14.83
C GLY A 58 20.49 1.71 15.56
N PHE A 59 21.23 2.27 16.51
CA PHE A 59 20.70 3.21 17.50
C PHE A 59 20.25 4.55 16.92
N ILE A 60 20.99 5.11 15.96
CA ILE A 60 20.67 6.39 15.32
C ILE A 60 20.14 6.09 13.92
N THR A 61 18.89 6.46 13.68
CA THR A 61 18.24 6.33 12.37
C THR A 61 18.77 7.41 11.41
N PRO A 62 19.28 7.05 10.23
CA PRO A 62 19.65 8.02 9.20
C PRO A 62 18.46 8.91 8.82
N THR A 63 18.73 10.19 8.61
CA THR A 63 17.69 11.20 8.33
C THR A 63 16.81 10.84 7.12
N SER A 64 17.41 10.23 6.09
CA SER A 64 16.72 9.82 4.85
C SER A 64 15.68 8.71 5.04
N ILE A 65 15.81 7.87 6.07
CA ILE A 65 14.87 6.77 6.36
C ILE A 65 14.07 6.99 7.65
N HIS A 66 14.25 8.12 8.32
CA HIS A 66 13.43 8.49 9.46
C HIS A 66 11.96 8.61 9.03
N TYR A 67 11.03 8.02 9.79
CA TYR A 67 9.61 8.07 9.43
C TYR A 67 9.12 9.53 9.30
N VAL A 68 8.19 9.78 8.37
CA VAL A 68 7.62 11.11 8.15
C VAL A 68 6.12 11.06 8.41
N ARG A 69 5.64 12.03 9.19
CA ARG A 69 4.21 12.34 9.31
C ARG A 69 4.01 13.81 8.94
N ASN A 70 3.36 14.07 7.81
CA ASN A 70 2.86 15.40 7.42
C ASN A 70 1.32 15.39 7.42
N HIS A 71 0.72 16.45 7.99
CA HIS A 71 -0.72 16.69 7.92
C HIS A 71 -1.15 17.40 6.62
N GLY A 72 -0.20 17.99 5.89
CA GLY A 72 -0.42 18.70 4.63
C GLY A 72 0.90 18.95 3.89
N ALA A 73 0.93 20.00 3.07
CA ALA A 73 2.12 20.44 2.33
C ALA A 73 3.27 20.88 3.23
N VAL A 74 4.49 20.51 2.83
CA VAL A 74 5.71 20.99 3.48
C VAL A 74 5.95 22.44 3.06
N PRO A 75 6.02 23.41 4.00
CA PRO A 75 6.29 24.79 3.65
C PRO A 75 7.72 24.96 3.14
N GLN A 76 7.89 25.67 2.02
CA GLN A 76 9.19 26.10 1.51
C GLN A 76 9.70 27.30 2.31
N LEU A 77 10.34 27.02 3.46
CA LEU A 77 10.90 28.04 4.33
C LEU A 77 12.39 28.28 4.02
N SER A 78 12.89 29.45 4.40
CA SER A 78 14.32 29.79 4.30
C SER A 78 14.89 30.12 5.67
N TRP A 79 16.18 29.83 5.87
CA TRP A 79 16.89 30.16 7.10
C TRP A 79 16.86 31.67 7.40
N ASP A 80 17.14 32.49 6.39
CA ASP A 80 17.35 33.94 6.54
C ASP A 80 16.05 34.70 6.80
N THR A 81 14.91 34.21 6.29
CA THR A 81 13.61 34.88 6.42
C THR A 81 12.75 34.33 7.54
N HIS A 82 12.99 33.10 8.01
CA HIS A 82 12.18 32.52 9.08
C HIS A 82 12.36 33.27 10.40
N ARG A 83 11.27 33.41 11.15
CA ARG A 83 11.25 34.11 12.43
C ARG A 83 10.49 33.26 13.45
N LEU A 84 11.04 33.17 14.66
CA LEU A 84 10.39 32.52 15.79
C LEU A 84 9.94 33.60 16.79
N SER A 85 8.62 33.79 16.91
CA SER A 85 8.03 34.73 17.87
C SER A 85 7.68 34.02 19.18
N ILE A 86 8.06 34.61 20.31
CA ILE A 86 7.79 34.11 21.65
C ILE A 86 7.08 35.21 22.45
N GLY A 87 5.88 34.92 22.96
CA GLY A 87 5.06 35.91 23.65
C GLY A 87 4.00 35.34 24.59
N GLY A 88 2.98 36.16 24.90
CA GLY A 88 1.91 35.82 25.84
C GLY A 88 2.29 36.16 27.28
N LEU A 89 2.08 35.23 28.22
CA LEU A 89 2.37 35.39 29.65
C LEU A 89 3.88 35.27 29.95
N VAL A 90 4.70 36.10 29.31
CA VAL A 90 6.16 36.25 29.52
C VAL A 90 6.50 37.70 29.88
N ASN A 91 7.61 37.92 30.58
CA ASN A 91 8.00 39.28 31.00
C ASN A 91 8.47 40.16 29.84
N LYS A 92 8.98 39.54 28.76
CA LYS A 92 9.44 40.21 27.55
C LYS A 92 9.13 39.34 26.34
N GLU A 93 8.29 39.84 25.43
CA GLU A 93 8.09 39.21 24.13
C GLU A 93 9.32 39.42 23.24
N VAL A 94 9.67 38.39 22.47
CA VAL A 94 10.84 38.41 21.59
C VAL A 94 10.50 37.79 20.24
N THR A 95 11.20 38.22 19.20
CA THR A 95 11.21 37.54 17.90
C THR A 95 12.65 37.31 17.50
N LEU A 96 13.00 36.04 17.24
CA LEU A 96 14.36 35.61 16.93
C LEU A 96 14.47 35.28 15.44
N THR A 97 15.60 35.66 14.82
CA THR A 97 16.03 35.07 13.55
C THR A 97 16.66 33.70 13.81
N MET A 98 16.86 32.91 12.75
CA MET A 98 17.55 31.63 12.88
C MET A 98 19.01 31.79 13.35
N ASP A 99 19.74 32.79 12.85
CA ASP A 99 21.11 33.07 13.31
C ASP A 99 21.17 33.46 14.79
N MET A 100 20.19 34.26 15.26
CA MET A 100 20.10 34.61 16.67
C MET A 100 19.84 33.37 17.53
N LEU A 101 18.97 32.46 17.07
CA LEU A 101 18.67 31.22 17.78
C LEU A 101 19.87 30.26 17.83
N GLU A 102 20.61 30.13 16.72
CA GLU A 102 21.81 29.29 16.61
C GLU A 102 22.96 29.76 17.51
N GLN A 103 23.05 31.07 17.78
CA GLN A 103 24.04 31.65 18.68
C GLN A 103 23.74 31.47 20.18
N LEU A 104 22.52 31.06 20.54
CA LEU A 104 22.17 30.82 21.94
C LEU A 104 22.79 29.50 22.46
N PRO A 105 23.00 29.36 23.78
CA PRO A 105 23.46 28.11 24.36
C PRO A 105 22.58 26.93 23.96
N SER A 106 23.16 25.98 23.24
CA SER A 106 22.48 24.80 22.72
C SER A 106 22.93 23.52 23.41
N ILE A 107 22.07 22.52 23.39
CA ILE A 107 22.35 21.15 23.83
C ILE A 107 22.26 20.20 22.65
N THR A 108 22.85 19.02 22.78
CA THR A 108 22.75 17.94 21.80
C THR A 108 22.40 16.65 22.53
N LEU A 109 21.28 16.02 22.16
CA LEU A 109 20.83 14.78 22.79
C LEU A 109 20.17 13.82 21.79
N PRO A 110 20.34 12.51 21.99
CA PRO A 110 19.55 11.53 21.26
C PRO A 110 18.11 11.51 21.80
N VAL A 111 17.13 11.41 20.91
CA VAL A 111 15.71 11.27 21.27
C VAL A 111 15.04 10.32 20.29
N THR A 112 14.30 9.34 20.82
CA THR A 112 13.38 8.53 20.01
C THR A 112 12.07 9.28 19.80
N LEU A 113 11.75 9.50 18.53
CA LEU A 113 10.49 10.06 18.08
C LEU A 113 9.56 8.90 17.69
N VAL A 114 8.32 8.94 18.17
CA VAL A 114 7.32 7.90 17.88
C VAL A 114 5.99 8.55 17.50
N CYS A 115 5.39 8.10 16.40
CA CYS A 115 4.05 8.52 16.03
C CYS A 115 3.02 7.92 16.99
N ALA A 116 2.02 8.69 17.43
CA ALA A 116 0.90 8.15 18.22
C ALA A 116 0.15 7.03 17.48
N GLY A 117 0.21 7.02 16.16
CA GLY A 117 -0.37 5.99 15.30
C GLY A 117 0.48 4.73 15.10
N ASN A 118 1.66 4.60 15.72
CA ASN A 118 2.48 3.40 15.54
C ASN A 118 1.65 2.13 15.83
N ARG A 119 1.80 1.11 14.97
CA ARG A 119 1.04 -0.15 15.02
C ARG A 119 -0.49 0.01 14.84
N ARG A 120 -0.95 1.07 14.19
CA ARG A 120 -2.40 1.30 13.93
C ARG A 120 -3.03 0.22 13.05
N LYS A 121 -2.31 -0.32 12.07
CA LYS A 121 -2.87 -1.32 11.14
C LYS A 121 -3.41 -2.54 11.88
N GLU A 122 -2.76 -2.97 12.97
CA GLU A 122 -3.27 -4.05 13.84
C GLU A 122 -4.66 -3.76 14.42
N GLN A 123 -4.93 -2.51 14.83
CA GLN A 123 -6.27 -2.11 15.27
C GLN A 123 -7.27 -2.12 14.11
N ASN A 124 -6.87 -1.62 12.94
CA ASN A 124 -7.72 -1.61 11.74
C ASN A 124 -8.10 -3.02 11.27
N MET A 125 -7.21 -4.01 11.42
CA MET A 125 -7.54 -5.42 11.13
C MET A 125 -8.59 -5.97 12.11
N HIS A 126 -8.60 -5.52 13.37
CA HIS A 126 -9.63 -5.91 14.33
C HIS A 126 -10.97 -5.20 14.08
N LYS A 127 -10.90 -3.87 13.89
CA LYS A 127 -12.04 -2.98 13.63
C LYS A 127 -11.50 -1.68 13.02
N GLN A 128 -12.05 -1.27 11.88
CA GLN A 128 -11.62 -0.05 11.19
C GLN A 128 -11.71 1.19 12.10
N THR A 129 -10.60 1.93 12.19
CA THR A 129 -10.46 3.22 12.89
C THR A 129 -10.57 4.36 11.90
N ILE A 130 -10.54 5.62 12.38
CA ILE A 130 -10.54 6.81 11.51
C ILE A 130 -9.14 7.19 10.98
N GLY A 131 -8.10 6.40 11.29
CA GLY A 131 -6.73 6.68 10.87
C GLY A 131 -6.19 5.69 9.84
N PHE A 132 -5.27 6.15 9.00
CA PHE A 132 -4.55 5.34 8.02
C PHE A 132 -3.57 4.33 8.67
N ASN A 133 -3.15 3.33 7.88
CA ASN A 133 -2.44 2.15 8.34
C ASN A 133 -0.93 2.36 8.55
N TRP A 134 -0.51 2.57 9.80
CA TRP A 134 0.90 2.38 10.20
C TRP A 134 1.17 0.92 10.58
N GLY A 135 2.29 0.39 10.12
CA GLY A 135 2.94 -0.78 10.69
C GLY A 135 3.72 -0.43 11.96
N PRO A 136 4.77 -1.22 12.30
CA PRO A 136 5.59 -0.96 13.48
C PRO A 136 6.74 0.02 13.21
N GLY A 137 6.91 0.55 12.00
CA GLY A 137 8.05 1.40 11.61
C GLY A 137 7.85 2.88 11.94
N ALA A 138 6.77 3.28 12.60
CA ALA A 138 6.49 4.68 12.95
C ALA A 138 7.30 5.20 14.16
N VAL A 139 8.57 4.83 14.20
CA VAL A 139 9.55 5.12 15.26
C VAL A 139 10.92 5.33 14.64
N SER A 140 11.66 6.33 15.12
CA SER A 140 13.03 6.60 14.69
C SER A 140 13.77 7.38 15.78
N THR A 141 15.08 7.21 15.86
CA THR A 141 15.91 7.88 16.86
C THR A 141 16.93 8.77 16.16
N SER A 142 17.10 9.98 16.65
CA SER A 142 18.06 10.93 16.06
C SER A 142 18.72 11.77 17.13
N ILE A 143 19.88 12.32 16.79
CA ILE A 143 20.60 13.28 17.61
C ILE A 143 20.06 14.66 17.28
N TRP A 144 19.46 15.34 18.25
CA TRP A 144 18.86 16.66 18.07
C TRP A 144 19.72 17.72 18.74
N LYS A 145 20.01 18.81 18.03
CA LYS A 145 20.69 19.97 18.59
C LYS A 145 19.83 21.22 18.51
N GLY A 146 19.79 21.95 19.63
CA GLY A 146 18.90 23.09 19.79
C GLY A 146 18.94 23.75 21.16
N VAL A 147 18.08 24.73 21.37
CA VAL A 147 18.01 25.53 22.60
C VAL A 147 16.89 25.01 23.50
N LEU A 148 17.12 24.92 24.82
CA LEU A 148 16.08 24.53 25.77
C LEU A 148 14.95 25.57 25.83
N VAL A 149 13.70 25.11 25.72
CA VAL A 149 12.50 25.97 25.87
C VAL A 149 12.51 26.68 27.23
N ARG A 150 12.89 25.97 28.29
CA ARG A 150 13.07 26.54 29.63
C ARG A 150 13.96 27.78 29.61
N ASP A 151 15.13 27.67 29.01
CA ASP A 151 16.14 28.73 29.04
C ASP A 151 15.75 29.89 28.11
N LEU A 152 15.07 29.62 27.00
CA LEU A 152 14.43 30.66 26.18
C LEU A 152 13.41 31.46 27.00
N LEU A 153 12.52 30.79 27.73
CA LEU A 153 11.48 31.47 28.52
C LEU A 153 12.05 32.22 29.73
N LEU A 154 13.01 31.63 30.45
CA LEU A 154 13.56 32.22 31.67
C LEU A 154 14.60 33.31 31.37
N ASN A 155 15.54 33.06 30.46
CA ASN A 155 16.70 33.92 30.28
C ASN A 155 16.49 34.95 29.15
N ILE A 156 15.81 34.57 28.06
CA ILE A 156 15.61 35.46 26.91
C ILE A 156 14.32 36.28 27.07
N CYS A 157 13.24 35.64 27.53
CA CYS A 157 11.96 36.33 27.77
C CYS A 157 11.86 36.94 29.19
N GLY A 158 12.90 36.80 30.01
CA GLY A 158 12.97 37.37 31.36
C GLY A 158 12.05 36.70 32.39
N GLY A 159 11.53 35.50 32.11
CA GLY A 159 10.63 34.75 32.98
C GLY A 159 9.18 34.69 32.48
N VAL A 160 8.41 33.77 33.07
CA VAL A 160 6.97 33.61 32.83
C VAL A 160 6.15 34.38 33.87
N GLN A 161 5.01 34.93 33.46
CA GLN A 161 4.11 35.68 34.33
C GLN A 161 3.23 34.75 35.19
N LYS A 162 2.67 35.29 36.28
CA LYS A 162 1.71 34.57 37.14
C LYS A 162 0.47 34.16 36.33
N GLY A 163 0.04 32.91 36.49
CA GLY A 163 -1.10 32.35 35.77
C GLY A 163 -0.73 31.53 34.53
N ALA A 164 0.54 31.53 34.11
CA ALA A 164 1.04 30.64 33.07
C ALA A 164 0.84 29.17 33.44
N ARG A 165 0.08 28.43 32.63
CA ARG A 165 -0.24 27.01 32.82
C ARG A 165 0.19 26.15 31.64
N PHE A 166 0.29 26.72 30.46
CA PHE A 166 0.64 26.02 29.23
C PHE A 166 1.63 26.83 28.39
N VAL A 167 2.37 26.10 27.55
CA VAL A 167 3.16 26.68 26.46
C VAL A 167 2.60 26.10 25.17
N CYS A 168 2.02 26.97 24.35
CA CYS A 168 1.44 26.66 23.05
C CYS A 168 2.49 26.87 21.97
N PHE A 169 2.48 26.00 20.97
CA PHE A 169 3.43 25.97 19.87
C PHE A 169 2.67 25.85 18.56
N ASP A 170 2.98 26.71 17.60
CA ASP A 170 2.32 26.75 16.30
C ASP A 170 3.36 26.68 15.16
N GLY A 171 3.10 25.81 14.19
CA GLY A 171 3.85 25.70 12.95
C GLY A 171 3.48 26.79 11.94
N SER A 172 4.22 26.81 10.84
CA SER A 172 3.96 27.67 9.67
C SER A 172 3.24 26.95 8.52
N ASP A 173 2.86 25.70 8.73
CA ASP A 173 2.16 24.89 7.74
C ASP A 173 0.72 25.39 7.52
N LYS A 174 0.27 25.32 6.26
CA LYS A 174 -1.09 25.73 5.89
C LYS A 174 -1.94 24.49 5.77
N LEU A 175 -2.68 24.21 6.84
CA LEU A 175 -3.61 23.10 6.90
C LEU A 175 -5.05 23.64 6.83
N PRO A 176 -6.03 22.79 6.49
CA PRO A 176 -7.46 23.15 6.48
C PRO A 176 -7.97 23.85 7.73
N ASN A 177 -7.66 23.30 8.90
CA ASN A 177 -8.23 23.75 10.16
C ASN A 177 -7.29 24.73 10.87
N GLY A 178 -6.59 25.56 10.09
CA GLY A 178 -5.55 26.47 10.57
C GLY A 178 -4.15 25.86 10.54
N THR A 179 -3.21 26.48 11.25
CA THR A 179 -1.83 25.96 11.39
C THR A 179 -1.80 24.75 12.32
N TYR A 180 -0.84 23.83 12.14
CA TYR A 180 -0.67 22.76 13.12
C TYR A 180 -0.14 23.33 14.44
N GLY A 181 -0.97 23.27 15.48
CA GLY A 181 -0.62 23.75 16.81
C GLY A 181 -1.01 22.78 17.92
N THR A 182 -0.28 22.83 19.02
CA THR A 182 -0.59 22.10 20.27
C THR A 182 0.05 22.80 21.46
N SER A 183 -0.26 22.38 22.68
CA SER A 183 0.45 22.82 23.88
C SER A 183 0.99 21.67 24.72
N ILE A 184 1.93 22.00 25.59
CA ILE A 184 2.32 21.20 26.77
C ILE A 184 2.12 22.05 28.03
N SER A 185 2.13 21.44 29.22
CA SER A 185 2.06 22.21 30.46
C SER A 185 3.32 23.07 30.65
N ALA A 186 3.15 24.24 31.26
CA ALA A 186 4.27 25.11 31.65
C ALA A 186 5.21 24.38 32.62
N GLU A 187 4.65 23.54 33.50
CA GLU A 187 5.43 22.65 34.37
C GLU A 187 6.37 21.75 33.55
N ARG A 188 5.88 21.12 32.48
CA ARG A 188 6.73 20.27 31.63
C ARG A 188 7.80 21.09 30.92
N ALA A 189 7.42 22.23 30.32
CA ALA A 189 8.31 23.09 29.56
C ALA A 189 9.45 23.69 30.41
N LEU A 190 9.17 24.04 31.66
CA LEU A 190 10.11 24.70 32.58
C LEU A 190 10.89 23.72 33.45
N ASN A 191 10.45 22.47 33.56
CA ASN A 191 11.13 21.47 34.37
C ASN A 191 12.42 20.99 33.64
N PRO A 192 13.61 21.21 34.22
CA PRO A 192 14.88 20.85 33.61
C PRO A 192 15.06 19.34 33.41
N MET A 193 14.21 18.50 34.01
CA MET A 193 14.23 17.04 33.83
C MET A 193 13.54 16.55 32.55
N ASN A 194 12.91 17.43 31.77
CA ASN A 194 12.17 17.03 30.56
C ASN A 194 12.86 17.37 29.23
N ASP A 195 13.96 18.13 29.26
CA ASP A 195 14.80 18.45 28.09
C ASP A 195 14.03 18.91 26.84
N VAL A 196 13.00 19.73 27.03
CA VAL A 196 12.21 20.28 25.93
C VAL A 196 13.06 21.26 25.14
N LEU A 197 13.31 20.99 23.86
CA LEU A 197 14.19 21.81 23.02
C LEU A 197 13.53 22.31 21.74
N ILE A 198 14.01 23.46 21.28
CA ILE A 198 13.79 24.00 19.95
C ILE A 198 15.01 23.62 19.11
N ALA A 199 14.86 22.60 18.28
CA ALA A 199 15.92 22.00 17.46
C ALA A 199 15.99 22.63 16.08
N TYR A 200 17.20 22.87 15.59
CA TYR A 200 17.52 23.34 14.24
C TYR A 200 18.52 22.42 13.51
N GLU A 201 19.05 21.42 14.22
CA GLU A 201 19.93 20.37 13.69
C GLU A 201 19.43 18.97 14.09
N MET A 202 19.58 18.01 13.16
CA MET A 202 19.25 16.61 13.30
C MET A 202 20.40 15.77 12.71
N ASN A 203 20.96 14.86 13.50
CA ASN A 203 22.10 14.02 13.13
C ASN A 203 23.33 14.81 12.62
N GLY A 204 23.56 16.00 13.18
CA GLY A 204 24.71 16.86 12.83
C GLY A 204 24.51 17.72 11.58
N GLU A 205 23.36 17.63 10.92
CA GLU A 205 22.99 18.45 9.76
C GLU A 205 21.81 19.36 10.11
N ARG A 206 21.62 20.45 9.36
CA ARG A 206 20.38 21.24 9.45
C ARG A 206 19.18 20.34 9.15
N LEU A 207 18.04 20.64 9.77
CA LEU A 207 16.81 19.87 9.54
C LEU A 207 16.52 19.73 8.04
N SER A 208 16.05 18.57 7.62
CA SER A 208 15.47 18.43 6.27
C SER A 208 14.07 19.06 6.22
N PRO A 209 13.55 19.37 5.02
CA PRO A 209 12.18 19.86 4.86
C PRO A 209 11.14 18.98 5.56
N ASP A 210 11.09 17.68 5.28
CA ASP A 210 10.10 16.76 5.89
C ASP A 210 10.20 16.70 7.42
N HIS A 211 11.37 17.01 7.99
CA HIS A 211 11.62 16.97 9.43
C HIS A 211 11.55 18.33 10.11
N GLY A 212 11.08 19.38 9.43
CA GLY A 212 10.71 20.64 10.07
C GLY A 212 11.66 21.80 9.84
N PHE A 213 12.47 21.80 8.78
CA PHE A 213 13.32 22.93 8.44
C PHE A 213 12.58 24.27 8.44
N PRO A 214 13.14 25.34 9.04
CA PRO A 214 14.47 25.41 9.64
C PRO A 214 14.51 25.08 11.13
N VAL A 215 13.36 24.94 11.80
CA VAL A 215 13.29 24.77 13.25
C VAL A 215 12.04 24.01 13.69
N ARG A 216 12.20 23.16 14.71
CA ARG A 216 11.11 22.38 15.28
C ARG A 216 11.19 22.27 16.79
N LEU A 217 10.07 21.93 17.42
CA LEU A 217 10.02 21.50 18.81
C LEU A 217 10.35 20.00 18.92
N ILE A 218 11.12 19.62 19.94
CA ILE A 218 11.34 18.24 20.38
C ILE A 218 10.97 18.14 21.87
N VAL A 219 10.17 17.13 22.21
CA VAL A 219 9.69 16.88 23.58
C VAL A 219 9.97 15.42 23.95
N PRO A 220 11.13 15.11 24.56
CA PRO A 220 11.50 13.73 24.86
C PRO A 220 10.44 12.94 25.65
N GLY A 221 10.25 11.67 25.28
CA GLY A 221 9.30 10.75 25.92
C GLY A 221 7.82 11.04 25.65
N VAL A 222 7.50 11.96 24.74
CA VAL A 222 6.14 12.36 24.33
C VAL A 222 5.89 11.95 22.88
N ILE A 223 4.64 11.73 22.48
CA ILE A 223 4.29 11.43 21.09
C ILE A 223 4.76 12.53 20.12
N GLY A 224 5.14 12.13 18.90
CA GLY A 224 5.58 13.05 17.85
C GLY A 224 4.54 14.12 17.47
N GLY A 225 3.25 13.87 17.71
CA GLY A 225 2.18 14.85 17.51
C GLY A 225 2.31 16.12 18.37
N ARG A 226 3.13 16.11 19.43
CA ARG A 226 3.45 17.32 20.23
C ARG A 226 4.73 18.03 19.79
N MET A 227 5.47 17.48 18.82
CA MET A 227 6.79 17.97 18.39
C MET A 227 6.66 18.77 17.09
N ILE A 228 6.06 19.97 17.22
CA ILE A 228 5.70 20.87 16.12
C ILE A 228 6.87 21.12 15.17
N LYS A 229 6.64 20.90 13.89
CA LYS A 229 7.57 21.21 12.79
C LYS A 229 7.32 22.63 12.27
N TYR A 230 8.32 23.19 11.59
CA TYR A 230 8.21 24.53 10.96
C TYR A 230 7.81 25.60 11.99
N LEU A 231 8.37 25.52 13.20
CA LEU A 231 7.88 26.25 14.36
C LEU A 231 8.03 27.76 14.15
N SER A 232 6.93 28.50 14.20
CA SER A 232 6.91 29.96 14.04
C SER A 232 6.54 30.72 15.30
N LYS A 233 5.76 30.09 16.19
CA LYS A 233 5.23 30.79 17.38
C LYS A 233 5.29 29.93 18.63
N ILE A 234 5.68 30.54 19.74
CA ILE A 234 5.58 30.02 21.10
C ILE A 234 4.77 31.01 21.92
N THR A 235 3.67 30.57 22.52
CA THR A 235 2.80 31.42 23.34
C THR A 235 2.66 30.82 24.73
N VAL A 236 3.09 31.53 25.77
CA VAL A 236 2.79 31.13 27.16
C VAL A 236 1.38 31.58 27.50
N SER A 237 0.54 30.66 27.98
CA SER A 237 -0.89 30.90 28.18
C SER A 237 -1.40 30.28 29.49
N ASP A 238 -2.54 30.76 29.98
CA ASP A 238 -3.30 30.20 31.10
C ASP A 238 -4.23 29.04 30.68
N ASP A 239 -4.44 28.86 29.37
CA ASP A 239 -5.15 27.72 28.79
C ASP A 239 -4.34 27.02 27.69
N ARG A 240 -4.84 25.88 27.23
CA ARG A 240 -4.23 25.06 26.19
C ARG A 240 -4.28 25.76 24.83
N SER A 241 -3.57 25.19 23.86
CA SER A 241 -3.67 25.62 22.46
C SER A 241 -5.11 25.50 21.99
N ASP A 242 -5.57 26.54 21.30
CA ASP A 242 -6.88 26.65 20.64
C ASP A 242 -6.89 25.99 19.25
N SER A 243 -5.74 25.50 18.78
CA SER A 243 -5.60 24.73 17.53
C SER A 243 -6.59 23.58 17.48
N TRP A 244 -7.27 23.45 16.34
CA TRP A 244 -8.18 22.34 16.07
C TRP A 244 -7.48 20.98 16.26
N TYR A 245 -6.22 20.87 15.84
CA TYR A 245 -5.41 19.64 15.95
C TYR A 245 -5.07 19.25 17.39
N HIS A 246 -5.13 20.19 18.35
CA HIS A 246 -4.97 19.88 19.77
C HIS A 246 -6.20 19.11 20.32
N TYR A 247 -7.38 19.37 19.76
CA TYR A 247 -8.64 18.79 20.20
C TYR A 247 -9.06 17.57 19.39
N HIS A 248 -8.94 17.63 18.07
CA HIS A 248 -9.51 16.64 17.16
C HIS A 248 -8.49 15.61 16.64
N ASP A 249 -7.25 15.64 17.14
CA ASP A 249 -6.22 14.66 16.84
C ASP A 249 -5.46 14.23 18.12
N ASN A 250 -4.67 13.15 18.02
CA ASN A 250 -3.77 12.67 19.07
C ASN A 250 -4.44 12.39 20.43
N ARG A 251 -5.50 11.56 20.40
CA ARG A 251 -6.25 11.11 21.59
C ARG A 251 -6.46 9.60 21.63
N VAL A 252 -6.54 9.04 22.83
CA VAL A 252 -7.05 7.68 23.05
C VAL A 252 -8.42 7.80 23.72
N LEU A 253 -9.47 7.78 22.91
CA LEU A 253 -10.84 7.77 23.41
C LEU A 253 -11.20 6.38 23.96
N PRO A 254 -12.08 6.28 24.97
CA PRO A 254 -12.55 4.98 25.44
C PRO A 254 -13.21 4.16 24.32
N SER A 255 -13.06 2.84 24.37
CA SER A 255 -13.53 1.90 23.32
C SER A 255 -15.04 1.93 23.06
N ILE A 256 -15.83 2.46 24.02
CA ILE A 256 -17.27 2.70 23.86
C ILE A 256 -17.57 3.76 22.79
N VAL A 257 -16.62 4.67 22.51
CA VAL A 257 -16.76 5.68 21.47
C VAL A 257 -16.52 5.01 20.12
N SER A 258 -17.61 4.53 19.51
CA SER A 258 -17.55 3.65 18.34
C SER A 258 -17.21 4.35 17.03
N ASP A 259 -17.52 5.64 16.92
CA ASP A 259 -17.47 6.42 15.68
C ASP A 259 -17.32 7.94 15.96
N ALA A 260 -17.04 8.71 14.91
CA ALA A 260 -16.76 10.14 15.00
C ALA A 260 -18.00 10.98 15.34
N GLU A 261 -19.20 10.54 14.96
CA GLU A 261 -20.44 11.27 15.25
C GLU A 261 -20.79 11.18 16.73
N MET A 262 -20.64 9.99 17.33
CA MET A 262 -20.72 9.84 18.79
C MET A 262 -19.68 10.72 19.49
N ALA A 263 -18.42 10.69 19.02
CA ALA A 263 -17.34 11.52 19.57
C ALA A 263 -17.70 13.02 19.58
N LYS A 264 -18.31 13.50 18.49
CA LYS A 264 -18.78 14.88 18.33
C LYS A 264 -20.00 15.20 19.19
N ARG A 265 -21.07 14.41 19.09
CA ARG A 265 -22.34 14.60 19.81
C ARG A 265 -22.16 14.65 21.32
N GLU A 266 -21.28 13.80 21.85
CA GLU A 266 -21.03 13.67 23.29
C GLU A 266 -19.77 14.41 23.78
N GLN A 267 -19.20 15.25 22.91
CA GLN A 267 -18.09 16.16 23.23
C GLN A 267 -16.86 15.44 23.79
N TRP A 268 -16.50 14.30 23.19
CA TRP A 268 -15.34 13.51 23.62
C TRP A 268 -14.01 14.20 23.29
N TRP A 269 -13.95 14.98 22.21
CA TRP A 269 -12.75 15.68 21.73
C TRP A 269 -12.21 16.77 22.66
N ILE A 270 -13.06 17.37 23.50
CA ILE A 270 -12.65 18.46 24.40
C ILE A 270 -12.18 17.97 25.78
N ARG A 271 -12.36 16.68 26.08
CA ARG A 271 -12.08 16.08 27.39
C ARG A 271 -10.57 15.84 27.58
N PRO A 272 -9.88 16.58 28.47
CA PRO A 272 -8.42 16.57 28.59
C PRO A 272 -7.83 15.20 28.94
N GLN A 273 -8.55 14.36 29.68
CA GLN A 273 -8.04 13.06 30.16
C GLN A 273 -7.68 12.07 29.03
N TYR A 274 -8.16 12.31 27.81
CA TYR A 274 -7.88 11.45 26.65
C TYR A 274 -6.80 12.02 25.73
N THR A 275 -6.27 13.21 26.03
CA THR A 275 -5.16 13.82 25.29
C THR A 275 -3.88 13.01 25.52
N ILE A 276 -3.26 12.54 24.44
CA ILE A 276 -1.99 11.82 24.56
C ILE A 276 -0.86 12.83 24.77
N ASN A 277 -0.04 12.60 25.80
CA ASN A 277 1.24 13.28 26.00
C ASN A 277 2.35 12.23 25.97
N GLU A 278 2.69 11.66 27.13
CA GLU A 278 3.71 10.62 27.22
C GLU A 278 3.36 9.38 26.38
N LEU A 279 4.38 8.78 25.77
CA LEU A 279 4.27 7.47 25.14
C LEU A 279 3.95 6.39 26.19
N ASN A 280 3.26 5.33 25.75
CA ASN A 280 3.16 4.10 26.53
C ASN A 280 4.32 3.15 26.19
N ILE A 281 4.54 2.19 27.06
CA ILE A 281 5.52 1.13 26.84
C ILE A 281 5.16 0.29 25.61
N ASN A 282 6.12 0.03 24.74
CA ASN A 282 5.96 -0.80 23.54
C ASN A 282 7.21 -1.64 23.28
N SER A 283 7.01 -2.78 22.63
CA SER A 283 8.09 -3.64 22.12
C SER A 283 7.61 -4.37 20.87
N VAL A 284 8.53 -4.58 19.93
CA VAL A 284 8.25 -5.17 18.61
C VAL A 284 9.35 -6.16 18.24
N ILE A 285 8.95 -7.31 17.71
CA ILE A 285 9.85 -8.29 17.11
C ILE A 285 10.17 -7.82 15.68
N CYS A 286 11.45 -7.65 15.39
CA CYS A 286 11.94 -7.18 14.10
C CYS A 286 12.64 -8.30 13.31
N SER A 287 13.35 -9.16 14.03
CA SER A 287 13.95 -10.39 13.53
C SER A 287 13.42 -11.58 14.35
N PRO A 288 12.97 -12.67 13.72
CA PRO A 288 12.92 -12.89 12.27
C PRO A 288 11.95 -11.93 11.56
N ALA A 289 12.31 -11.50 10.35
CA ALA A 289 11.52 -10.55 9.57
C ALA A 289 10.24 -11.20 9.03
N HIS A 290 9.25 -10.37 8.68
CA HIS A 290 8.05 -10.83 7.99
C HIS A 290 8.41 -11.61 6.71
N GLY A 291 7.88 -12.82 6.55
CA GLY A 291 8.11 -13.69 5.39
C GLY A 291 9.45 -14.42 5.40
N SER A 292 10.31 -14.20 6.39
CA SER A 292 11.57 -14.94 6.52
C SER A 292 11.30 -16.42 6.79
N VAL A 293 12.21 -17.26 6.30
CA VAL A 293 12.14 -18.72 6.41
C VAL A 293 13.39 -19.25 7.08
N LEU A 294 13.24 -20.29 7.90
CA LEU A 294 14.30 -20.98 8.59
C LEU A 294 14.25 -22.47 8.24
N PRO A 295 15.23 -23.00 7.50
CA PRO A 295 15.35 -24.43 7.22
C PRO A 295 15.49 -25.29 8.46
N ILE A 296 14.76 -26.41 8.50
CA ILE A 296 14.78 -27.38 9.61
C ILE A 296 14.90 -28.84 9.14
N SER A 297 15.14 -29.07 7.85
CA SER A 297 15.25 -30.41 7.25
C SER A 297 16.46 -31.20 7.74
N ASP A 298 17.56 -30.52 8.03
CA ASP A 298 18.76 -31.12 8.62
C ASP A 298 18.59 -31.23 10.14
N PRO A 299 18.64 -32.43 10.75
CA PRO A 299 18.61 -32.59 12.20
C PRO A 299 19.72 -31.79 12.92
N GLN A 300 20.84 -31.47 12.28
CA GLN A 300 21.85 -30.59 12.86
C GLN A 300 21.38 -29.14 13.00
N ALA A 301 20.51 -28.66 12.09
CA ALA A 301 19.92 -27.32 12.16
C ALA A 301 19.07 -27.14 13.43
N LEU A 302 18.48 -28.21 13.97
CA LEU A 302 17.68 -28.17 15.19
C LEU A 302 18.49 -27.81 16.45
N ASN A 303 19.79 -28.06 16.42
CA ASN A 303 20.73 -27.72 17.50
C ASN A 303 21.35 -26.32 17.34
N GLN A 304 21.11 -25.65 16.21
CA GLN A 304 21.53 -24.26 16.03
C GLN A 304 20.62 -23.33 16.83
N GLU A 305 21.12 -22.11 17.06
CA GLU A 305 20.35 -21.05 17.70
C GLU A 305 19.98 -19.98 16.68
N ILE A 306 18.74 -19.52 16.74
CA ILE A 306 18.30 -18.32 16.02
C ILE A 306 18.22 -17.15 16.99
N THR A 307 18.60 -15.96 16.52
CA THR A 307 18.45 -14.72 17.29
C THR A 307 17.10 -14.09 16.98
N ILE A 308 16.24 -14.03 17.99
CA ILE A 308 15.02 -13.23 17.98
C ILE A 308 15.39 -11.86 18.56
N SER A 309 15.08 -10.78 17.85
CA SER A 309 15.47 -9.44 18.29
C SER A 309 14.50 -8.36 17.83
N GLY A 310 14.61 -7.20 18.46
CA GLY A 310 13.86 -6.02 18.08
C GLY A 310 14.14 -4.84 18.98
N TYR A 311 13.20 -3.89 19.01
CA TYR A 311 13.32 -2.69 19.84
C TYR A 311 12.21 -2.65 20.91
N ALA A 312 12.43 -1.84 21.94
CA ALA A 312 11.43 -1.42 22.89
C ALA A 312 11.59 0.07 23.22
N TYR A 313 10.49 0.76 23.57
CA TYR A 313 10.52 2.16 23.98
C TYR A 313 9.45 2.44 25.03
N ASN A 314 9.57 3.58 25.72
CA ASN A 314 8.57 4.08 26.65
C ASN A 314 8.55 5.61 26.67
N GLY A 315 7.51 6.19 27.30
CA GLY A 315 7.41 7.62 27.53
C GLY A 315 7.87 8.05 28.92
N GLY A 316 8.02 9.36 29.10
CA GLY A 316 8.21 9.98 30.41
C GLY A 316 9.50 9.59 31.15
N CYS A 317 10.60 9.35 30.43
CA CYS A 317 11.92 9.01 31.01
C CYS A 317 11.94 7.68 31.77
N LYS A 318 10.98 6.78 31.50
CA LYS A 318 10.87 5.50 32.21
C LYS A 318 11.74 4.46 31.53
N LYS A 319 12.79 4.03 32.23
CA LYS A 319 13.69 2.99 31.75
C LYS A 319 12.92 1.69 31.48
N ILE A 320 13.12 1.08 30.32
CA ILE A 320 12.77 -0.33 30.11
C ILE A 320 13.72 -1.19 30.94
N THR A 321 13.21 -1.93 31.91
CA THR A 321 14.03 -2.73 32.83
C THR A 321 14.14 -4.19 32.42
N ARG A 322 13.19 -4.69 31.63
CA ARG A 322 13.24 -6.03 31.04
C ARG A 322 12.41 -6.09 29.76
N VAL A 323 12.82 -6.96 28.86
CA VAL A 323 11.99 -7.46 27.75
C VAL A 323 11.94 -8.98 27.88
N GLU A 324 10.77 -9.53 27.63
CA GLU A 324 10.50 -10.96 27.80
C GLU A 324 9.85 -11.51 26.53
N VAL A 325 10.28 -12.69 26.12
CA VAL A 325 9.75 -13.44 24.98
C VAL A 325 9.10 -14.72 25.46
N THR A 326 7.93 -15.06 24.93
CA THR A 326 7.28 -16.36 25.15
C THR A 326 7.15 -17.11 23.84
N LEU A 327 7.32 -18.43 23.90
CA LEU A 327 7.15 -19.36 22.78
C LEU A 327 5.94 -20.28 22.99
N ASP A 328 5.26 -20.16 24.13
CA ASP A 328 4.16 -21.01 24.61
C ASP A 328 2.92 -20.18 24.99
N SER A 329 2.67 -19.09 24.25
CA SER A 329 1.48 -18.23 24.41
C SER A 329 1.33 -17.55 25.78
N GLY A 330 2.44 -17.39 26.50
CA GLY A 330 2.55 -16.64 27.75
C GLY A 330 2.54 -17.50 29.01
N ASP A 331 2.57 -18.84 28.89
CA ASP A 331 2.67 -19.76 30.03
C ASP A 331 4.04 -19.65 30.71
N SER A 332 5.11 -19.51 29.93
CA SER A 332 6.45 -19.21 30.41
C SER A 332 7.11 -18.08 29.61
N TRP A 333 8.12 -17.46 30.22
CA TRP A 333 8.79 -16.27 29.67
C TRP A 333 10.31 -16.43 29.75
N LEU A 334 10.96 -16.20 28.62
CA LEU A 334 12.40 -16.12 28.47
C LEU A 334 12.82 -14.66 28.61
N LEU A 335 13.82 -14.40 29.46
CA LEU A 335 14.39 -13.07 29.64
C LEU A 335 15.39 -12.79 28.51
N THR A 336 15.26 -11.63 27.85
CA THR A 336 16.15 -11.23 26.76
C THR A 336 17.38 -10.49 27.27
N ASP A 337 18.45 -10.47 26.47
CA ASP A 337 19.52 -9.48 26.62
C ASP A 337 18.99 -8.11 26.19
N LEU A 338 19.31 -7.08 26.98
CA LEU A 338 18.81 -5.72 26.79
C LEU A 338 19.99 -4.75 26.63
N GLU A 339 20.02 -4.02 25.51
CA GLU A 339 21.03 -3.03 25.19
C GLU A 339 20.42 -1.63 25.23
N HIS A 340 21.01 -0.75 26.04
CA HIS A 340 20.71 0.68 26.08
C HIS A 340 21.90 1.46 25.52
N PRO A 341 21.94 1.74 24.20
CA PRO A 341 23.07 2.46 23.60
C PRO A 341 23.05 3.97 23.89
N GLU A 342 22.07 4.43 24.66
CA GLU A 342 21.89 5.83 25.03
C GLU A 342 23.03 6.32 25.91
N GLU A 343 23.97 7.04 25.30
CA GLU A 343 25.05 7.73 25.97
C GLU A 343 24.75 9.22 26.12
N TRP A 344 25.09 9.77 27.27
CA TRP A 344 24.88 11.17 27.59
C TRP A 344 26.22 11.91 27.59
N PRO A 345 26.38 12.98 26.79
CA PRO A 345 27.51 13.87 27.00
C PRO A 345 27.42 14.51 28.39
N GLU A 346 28.55 14.64 29.09
CA GLU A 346 28.65 15.43 30.31
C GLU A 346 28.16 16.86 30.01
N TYR A 347 27.01 17.23 30.58
CA TYR A 347 26.44 18.55 30.41
C TYR A 347 27.37 19.61 31.01
N GLN A 348 27.90 20.51 30.19
CA GLN A 348 28.70 21.65 30.67
C GLN A 348 27.84 22.81 31.23
N PHE A 349 26.52 22.77 31.06
CA PHE A 349 25.62 23.91 31.36
C PHE A 349 24.66 23.69 32.54
N SER A 350 24.75 22.55 33.24
CA SER A 350 24.10 22.40 34.54
C SER A 350 25.18 22.28 35.60
N ASP A 351 25.20 23.20 36.56
CA ASP A 351 25.90 23.04 37.85
C ASP A 351 25.31 21.88 38.69
N ASP A 352 24.67 20.90 38.05
CA ASP A 352 24.05 19.78 38.72
C ASP A 352 25.16 18.88 39.27
N PRO A 353 25.22 18.71 40.60
CA PRO A 353 26.26 17.91 41.24
C PRO A 353 26.09 16.40 41.00
N VAL A 354 25.01 15.98 40.33
CA VAL A 354 24.65 14.56 40.12
C VAL A 354 24.33 14.32 38.64
N PRO A 355 25.00 13.35 37.98
CA PRO A 355 24.65 12.94 36.61
C PRO A 355 23.20 12.48 36.52
N ARG A 356 22.41 13.12 35.66
CA ARG A 356 21.00 12.76 35.43
C ARG A 356 20.93 11.50 34.57
N GLN A 357 20.34 10.43 35.09
CA GLN A 357 19.93 9.31 34.26
C GLN A 357 18.69 9.72 33.45
N ARG A 358 18.80 9.66 32.14
CA ARG A 358 17.72 9.96 31.21
C ARG A 358 17.51 8.78 30.28
N TYR A 359 16.24 8.51 29.97
CA TYR A 359 15.80 7.37 29.16
C TYR A 359 14.84 7.88 28.08
N TRP A 360 15.37 8.66 27.13
CA TRP A 360 14.61 9.28 26.05
C TRP A 360 14.61 8.45 24.77
N CYS A 361 15.48 7.43 24.72
CA CYS A 361 15.64 6.60 23.56
C CYS A 361 15.04 5.20 23.74
N TRP A 362 14.78 4.56 22.60
CA TRP A 362 14.54 3.13 22.52
C TRP A 362 15.75 2.34 23.03
N CYS A 363 15.50 1.09 23.37
CA CYS A 363 16.53 0.08 23.60
C CYS A 363 16.33 -1.06 22.61
N PHE A 364 17.39 -1.83 22.41
CA PHE A 364 17.34 -3.06 21.62
C PHE A 364 17.37 -4.25 22.53
N TRP A 365 16.70 -5.31 22.12
CA TRP A 365 16.69 -6.56 22.85
C TRP A 365 16.95 -7.71 21.90
N SER A 366 17.58 -8.76 22.41
CA SER A 366 17.78 -9.98 21.67
C SER A 366 17.78 -11.21 22.56
N ILE A 367 17.48 -12.36 21.98
CA ILE A 367 17.59 -13.64 22.66
C ILE A 367 17.93 -14.71 21.64
N LYS A 368 18.86 -15.60 22.01
CA LYS A 368 19.17 -16.80 21.25
C LYS A 368 18.28 -17.94 21.71
N VAL A 369 17.59 -18.56 20.76
CA VAL A 369 16.68 -19.67 21.01
C VAL A 369 17.10 -20.86 20.15
N PRO A 370 17.30 -22.06 20.72
CA PRO A 370 17.53 -23.27 19.93
C PRO A 370 16.37 -23.52 18.97
N VAL A 371 16.66 -23.79 17.70
CA VAL A 371 15.64 -23.99 16.65
C VAL A 371 14.62 -25.07 17.04
N ARG A 372 15.04 -26.14 17.72
CA ARG A 372 14.14 -27.18 18.25
C ARG A 372 12.99 -26.66 19.14
N GLN A 373 13.18 -25.54 19.85
CA GLN A 373 12.13 -24.95 20.68
C GLN A 373 11.03 -24.28 19.84
N LEU A 374 11.35 -23.89 18.61
CA LEU A 374 10.39 -23.28 17.69
C LEU A 374 9.50 -24.30 16.97
N LEU A 375 9.85 -25.59 16.97
CA LEU A 375 9.08 -26.63 16.29
C LEU A 375 7.64 -26.78 16.82
N ASN A 376 7.44 -26.52 18.12
CA ASN A 376 6.12 -26.54 18.77
C ASN A 376 5.60 -25.13 19.07
N CYS A 377 6.36 -24.10 18.70
CA CYS A 377 5.97 -22.71 18.88
C CYS A 377 4.99 -22.34 17.76
N LYS A 378 3.76 -21.96 18.12
CA LYS A 378 2.78 -21.43 17.15
C LYS A 378 2.97 -19.94 16.92
N GLU A 379 3.31 -19.22 17.98
CA GLU A 379 3.49 -17.79 17.97
C GLU A 379 4.60 -17.41 18.96
N ILE A 380 5.44 -16.45 18.55
CA ILE A 380 6.41 -15.78 19.41
C ILE A 380 5.76 -14.47 19.86
N HIS A 381 5.65 -14.24 21.17
CA HIS A 381 5.19 -12.94 21.69
C HIS A 381 6.31 -12.22 22.40
N VAL A 382 6.27 -10.89 22.38
CA VAL A 382 7.15 -10.05 23.17
C VAL A 382 6.36 -9.06 24.03
N ARG A 383 6.87 -8.80 25.23
CA ARG A 383 6.43 -7.70 26.10
C ARG A 383 7.62 -7.05 26.79
N ALA A 384 7.50 -5.75 27.08
CA ALA A 384 8.46 -5.02 27.90
C ALA A 384 7.88 -4.68 29.28
N TRP A 385 8.77 -4.40 30.24
CA TRP A 385 8.43 -3.76 31.52
C TRP A 385 9.31 -2.55 31.77
N ASP A 386 8.75 -1.55 32.44
CA ASP A 386 9.50 -0.35 32.81
C ASP A 386 9.93 -0.30 34.28
N SER A 387 10.65 0.75 34.65
CA SER A 387 11.13 1.02 36.00
C SER A 387 10.02 1.28 37.02
N THR A 388 8.78 1.45 36.56
CA THR A 388 7.58 1.59 37.41
C THR A 388 6.74 0.31 37.46
N MET A 389 7.26 -0.79 36.90
CA MET A 389 6.60 -2.10 36.81
C MET A 389 5.32 -2.10 35.98
N ASN A 390 5.15 -1.11 35.09
CA ASN A 390 4.11 -1.18 34.06
C ASN A 390 4.55 -2.11 32.93
N THR A 391 3.59 -2.83 32.33
CA THR A 391 3.83 -3.75 31.21
C THR A 391 2.75 -3.60 30.14
N GLN A 392 2.98 -4.26 29.00
CA GLN A 392 2.05 -4.29 27.87
C GLN A 392 0.87 -5.24 28.12
N PRO A 393 -0.36 -4.87 27.73
CA PRO A 393 -1.51 -5.75 27.82
C PRO A 393 -1.38 -6.94 26.85
N LYS A 394 -1.95 -8.08 27.22
CA LYS A 394 -1.99 -9.27 26.34
C LYS A 394 -2.81 -8.99 25.08
N ASP A 395 -3.98 -8.41 25.27
CA ASP A 395 -4.97 -8.22 24.21
C ASP A 395 -5.02 -6.77 23.72
N LEU A 396 -5.42 -6.62 22.46
CA LEU A 396 -5.56 -5.33 21.79
C LEU A 396 -6.68 -4.50 22.44
N ASN A 397 -6.39 -3.25 22.76
CA ASN A 397 -7.37 -2.28 23.23
C ASN A 397 -7.72 -1.28 22.11
N TRP A 398 -8.85 -1.50 21.46
CA TRP A 398 -9.28 -0.69 20.32
C TRP A 398 -9.74 0.70 20.76
N ASN A 399 -9.36 1.74 20.01
CA ASN A 399 -9.90 3.08 20.16
C ASN A 399 -10.18 3.71 18.78
N LEU A 400 -11.09 4.68 18.75
CA LEU A 400 -11.56 5.34 17.52
C LEU A 400 -10.43 5.81 16.59
N MET A 401 -9.34 6.33 17.15
CA MET A 401 -8.21 6.90 16.40
C MET A 401 -7.13 5.88 16.04
N GLY A 402 -7.21 4.65 16.55
CA GLY A 402 -6.20 3.63 16.35
C GLY A 402 -4.83 4.02 16.89
N MET A 403 -4.78 4.75 18.00
CA MET A 403 -3.53 5.29 18.56
C MET A 403 -3.06 4.48 19.77
N MET A 404 -1.75 4.56 20.04
CA MET A 404 -1.10 3.99 21.23
C MET A 404 -1.32 2.48 21.38
N ASN A 405 -1.42 1.76 20.25
CA ASN A 405 -1.53 0.31 20.28
C ASN A 405 -0.26 -0.30 20.87
N ASN A 406 -0.38 -0.98 22.01
CA ASN A 406 0.77 -1.56 22.70
C ASN A 406 0.51 -2.97 23.25
N CYS A 407 -0.46 -3.70 22.72
CA CYS A 407 -0.59 -5.11 23.09
C CYS A 407 0.69 -5.89 22.75
N TRP A 408 0.84 -7.09 23.33
CA TRP A 408 1.96 -7.98 23.00
C TRP A 408 2.08 -8.11 21.48
N PHE A 409 3.26 -7.82 20.94
CA PHE A 409 3.51 -8.01 19.52
C PHE A 409 3.70 -9.51 19.27
N ARG A 410 3.03 -10.06 18.25
CA ARG A 410 2.97 -11.50 18.00
C ARG A 410 3.45 -11.83 16.59
N VAL A 411 4.39 -12.76 16.47
CA VAL A 411 4.84 -13.31 15.19
C VAL A 411 4.40 -14.76 15.13
N GLN A 412 3.57 -15.10 14.15
CA GLN A 412 3.16 -16.48 13.91
C GLN A 412 4.32 -17.26 13.28
N VAL A 413 4.48 -18.51 13.71
CA VAL A 413 5.49 -19.45 13.24
C VAL A 413 4.78 -20.60 12.54
N ASP A 414 4.87 -20.60 11.21
CA ASP A 414 4.22 -21.60 10.37
C ASP A 414 5.23 -22.64 9.93
N LEU A 415 4.94 -23.92 10.21
CA LEU A 415 5.64 -25.01 9.57
C LEU A 415 5.18 -25.08 8.11
N ALA A 416 6.11 -24.86 7.19
CA ALA A 416 5.87 -24.87 5.76
C ALA A 416 6.88 -25.77 5.06
N VAL A 417 6.63 -26.02 3.78
CA VAL A 417 7.58 -26.69 2.91
C VAL A 417 8.08 -25.68 1.87
N SER A 418 9.38 -25.71 1.63
CA SER A 418 10.12 -24.85 0.71
C SER A 418 11.03 -25.72 -0.17
N GLY A 419 11.69 -25.11 -1.15
CA GLY A 419 12.54 -25.81 -2.11
C GLY A 419 11.83 -26.11 -3.43
N ARG A 420 12.61 -26.38 -4.49
CA ARG A 420 12.09 -26.57 -5.88
C ARG A 420 11.21 -27.82 -6.04
N ASP A 421 11.29 -28.72 -5.08
CA ASP A 421 10.68 -30.05 -5.01
C ASP A 421 9.74 -30.21 -3.80
N ASN A 422 9.48 -29.14 -3.03
CA ASN A 422 8.78 -29.22 -1.74
C ASN A 422 9.37 -30.32 -0.83
N SER A 423 10.68 -30.46 -0.75
CA SER A 423 11.32 -31.42 0.16
C SER A 423 11.88 -30.78 1.43
N GLU A 424 12.04 -29.46 1.46
CA GLU A 424 12.67 -28.76 2.57
C GLU A 424 11.62 -28.26 3.57
N LEU A 425 11.61 -28.84 4.76
CA LEU A 425 10.82 -28.32 5.88
C LEU A 425 11.44 -27.01 6.36
N VAL A 426 10.61 -25.97 6.47
CA VAL A 426 11.01 -24.65 6.96
C VAL A 426 10.02 -24.14 7.99
N LEU A 427 10.50 -23.30 8.92
CA LEU A 427 9.65 -22.44 9.73
C LEU A 427 9.55 -21.07 9.05
N ARG A 428 8.34 -20.60 8.77
CA ARG A 428 8.06 -19.28 8.21
C ARG A 428 7.55 -18.34 9.31
N PHE A 429 8.09 -17.13 9.35
CA PHE A 429 7.70 -16.12 10.34
C PHE A 429 6.78 -15.08 9.73
N VAL A 430 5.58 -14.94 10.29
CA VAL A 430 4.54 -14.03 9.79
C VAL A 430 4.26 -12.99 10.87
N HIS A 431 4.56 -11.72 10.58
CA HIS A 431 4.22 -10.58 11.44
C HIS A 431 2.70 -10.25 11.41
N PRO A 432 2.16 -9.46 12.36
CA PRO A 432 0.72 -9.15 12.41
C PRO A 432 0.19 -8.54 11.13
N THR A 433 0.91 -7.55 10.60
CA THR A 433 0.53 -6.79 9.41
C THR A 433 1.77 -6.38 8.63
N VAL A 434 1.60 -6.08 7.34
CA VAL A 434 2.61 -5.40 6.51
C VAL A 434 2.19 -3.93 6.39
N PRO A 435 3.08 -2.95 6.59
CA PRO A 435 2.75 -1.52 6.48
C PRO A 435 2.20 -1.11 5.10
N GLY A 436 1.45 0.00 5.04
CA GLY A 436 0.88 0.53 3.79
C GLY A 436 -0.54 0.04 3.44
N PRO A 437 -1.10 0.50 2.30
CA PRO A 437 -2.48 0.26 1.89
C PRO A 437 -2.72 -1.14 1.30
N GLU A 438 -1.67 -1.90 0.99
CA GLU A 438 -1.79 -3.25 0.43
C GLU A 438 -2.60 -4.17 1.37
N SER A 439 -3.61 -4.82 0.80
CA SER A 439 -4.47 -5.79 1.46
C SER A 439 -3.79 -7.16 1.51
N GLY A 440 -3.69 -7.73 2.72
CA GLY A 440 -3.09 -9.05 2.93
C GLY A 440 -1.56 -9.01 3.01
N GLY A 441 -1.00 -9.84 3.88
CA GLY A 441 0.45 -9.95 4.06
C GLY A 441 0.77 -10.56 5.41
N GLY A 442 0.32 -9.94 6.50
CA GLY A 442 0.44 -10.48 7.86
C GLY A 442 -0.60 -11.53 8.23
N TRP A 443 -0.51 -12.08 9.43
CA TRP A 443 -1.45 -13.08 9.94
C TRP A 443 -2.79 -12.48 10.37
N MET A 444 -2.84 -11.20 10.76
CA MET A 444 -4.10 -10.55 11.07
C MET A 444 -4.92 -10.36 9.79
N ARG A 445 -6.20 -10.70 9.85
CA ARG A 445 -7.18 -10.52 8.77
C ARG A 445 -8.34 -9.65 9.24
N PRO A 446 -9.00 -8.87 8.35
CA PRO A 446 -10.19 -8.12 8.70
C PRO A 446 -11.29 -9.07 9.21
N LYS A 447 -12.07 -8.65 10.22
CA LYS A 447 -13.22 -9.42 10.69
C LYS A 447 -14.19 -9.73 9.52
N GLY A 448 -14.41 -11.01 9.25
CA GLY A 448 -15.31 -11.50 8.20
C GLY A 448 -14.60 -12.35 7.13
N GLU A 449 -13.27 -12.32 7.07
CA GLU A 449 -12.46 -13.26 6.30
C GLU A 449 -12.01 -14.39 7.25
N GLU A 450 -12.57 -15.60 7.10
CA GLU A 450 -12.06 -16.77 7.83
C GLU A 450 -10.66 -17.13 7.33
N ALA A 451 -9.81 -17.63 8.25
CA ALA A 451 -8.52 -18.18 7.88
C ALA A 451 -8.73 -19.30 6.85
N GLU A 452 -8.10 -19.19 5.67
CA GLU A 452 -7.82 -20.38 4.86
C GLU A 452 -7.12 -21.37 5.80
N LYS A 453 -7.76 -22.51 6.08
CA LYS A 453 -7.07 -23.63 6.67
C LYS A 453 -5.99 -24.04 5.69
N VAL A 454 -4.75 -23.59 5.94
CA VAL A 454 -3.58 -24.26 5.40
C VAL A 454 -3.72 -25.72 5.84
N SER A 455 -3.85 -26.63 4.87
CA SER A 455 -3.94 -28.05 5.13
C SER A 455 -2.63 -28.53 5.74
N VAL A 456 -2.53 -28.47 7.06
CA VAL A 456 -1.55 -29.21 7.84
C VAL A 456 -1.88 -30.68 7.66
N VAL A 457 -1.04 -31.39 6.92
CA VAL A 457 -1.07 -32.85 6.88
C VAL A 457 -0.62 -33.33 8.27
N HIS A 458 -1.57 -33.52 9.18
CA HIS A 458 -1.34 -34.31 10.38
C HIS A 458 -1.32 -35.79 9.99
N THR A 459 -0.13 -36.32 9.66
CA THR A 459 0.09 -37.76 9.82
C THR A 459 0.42 -38.03 11.28
N ALA A 460 -0.61 -38.37 12.06
CA ALA A 460 -0.41 -38.96 13.38
C ALA A 460 0.28 -40.33 13.23
N PRO A 461 1.21 -40.71 14.13
CA PRO A 461 1.82 -42.03 14.12
C PRO A 461 0.79 -43.08 14.56
N THR A 462 0.66 -44.13 13.75
CA THR A 462 -0.23 -45.27 13.96
C THR A 462 0.03 -45.96 15.30
N PRO A 463 -0.98 -46.10 16.19
CA PRO A 463 -0.94 -47.10 17.24
C PRO A 463 -1.68 -48.36 16.80
N ILE A 464 -1.08 -49.48 17.15
CA ILE A 464 -1.52 -50.86 16.95
C ILE A 464 -2.78 -51.14 17.80
N VAL A 465 -3.78 -51.73 17.15
CA VAL A 465 -4.83 -52.68 17.62
C VAL A 465 -5.22 -52.66 19.12
N THR A 466 -6.50 -52.39 19.42
CA THR A 466 -7.43 -53.34 20.09
C THR A 466 -8.87 -52.82 20.20
N THR A 467 -9.78 -53.58 19.58
CA THR A 467 -11.18 -53.94 19.92
C THR A 467 -12.00 -53.18 20.99
N ALA A 468 -13.15 -52.66 20.51
CA ALA A 468 -14.54 -52.99 20.86
C ALA A 468 -15.25 -52.41 22.12
N ILE A 469 -16.42 -51.77 21.88
CA ILE A 469 -17.78 -52.00 22.47
C ILE A 469 -18.58 -50.70 22.78
N ALA A 470 -19.83 -50.71 22.28
CA ALA A 470 -21.09 -50.01 22.68
C ALA A 470 -21.27 -48.51 22.33
N LYS A 471 -22.21 -48.13 21.43
CA LYS A 471 -23.70 -47.95 21.61
C LYS A 471 -23.99 -46.94 22.74
N ARG A 472 -24.73 -45.83 22.59
CA ARG A 472 -26.02 -45.42 21.98
C ARG A 472 -26.00 -43.87 22.07
N GLU A 473 -26.69 -43.03 21.31
CA GLU A 473 -28.13 -42.96 21.04
C GLU A 473 -28.34 -41.83 20.00
N ALA A 474 -29.18 -42.07 19.00
CA ALA A 474 -29.73 -41.08 18.11
C ALA A 474 -31.24 -41.30 18.06
N ALA A 475 -32.02 -40.22 18.15
CA ALA A 475 -33.27 -39.95 17.44
C ALA A 475 -34.12 -38.97 18.25
N GLU A 476 -34.50 -37.83 17.65
CA GLU A 476 -35.87 -37.68 17.17
C GLU A 476 -36.04 -36.48 16.20
N THR A 477 -36.41 -36.88 14.99
CA THR A 477 -37.06 -36.25 13.83
C THR A 477 -38.07 -35.11 14.04
N LYS A 478 -38.15 -34.20 13.04
CA LYS A 478 -39.28 -34.16 12.09
C LYS A 478 -39.03 -33.27 10.85
N ALA A 479 -39.66 -33.69 9.76
CA ALA A 479 -39.45 -33.31 8.37
C ALA A 479 -40.48 -32.28 7.83
N GLU A 480 -40.03 -31.59 6.77
CA GLU A 480 -40.71 -31.18 5.53
C GLU A 480 -42.11 -30.52 5.53
N SER A 481 -42.19 -29.38 4.83
CA SER A 481 -43.05 -29.28 3.63
C SER A 481 -42.56 -28.16 2.69
N ALA A 482 -42.50 -28.47 1.41
CA ALA A 482 -42.27 -27.54 0.32
C ALA A 482 -43.61 -27.01 -0.23
N LYS A 483 -43.63 -25.75 -0.67
CA LYS A 483 -44.49 -25.26 -1.77
C LYS A 483 -43.97 -23.95 -2.36
N SER A 484 -44.14 -23.87 -3.67
CA SER A 484 -43.85 -22.77 -4.59
C SER A 484 -44.64 -21.50 -4.28
N ASP A 485 -44.10 -20.33 -4.65
CA ASP A 485 -44.68 -19.45 -5.68
C ASP A 485 -43.86 -18.17 -5.86
N ALA A 486 -43.94 -17.66 -7.08
CA ALA A 486 -43.19 -16.58 -7.68
C ALA A 486 -43.32 -15.22 -6.96
N VAL A 487 -42.25 -14.42 -6.98
CA VAL A 487 -42.31 -12.98 -6.66
C VAL A 487 -41.67 -12.17 -7.77
N SER A 488 -42.54 -11.42 -8.43
CA SER A 488 -42.32 -10.31 -9.35
C SER A 488 -41.20 -9.36 -8.90
N SER A 489 -40.33 -9.02 -9.86
CA SER A 489 -39.41 -7.89 -9.83
C SER A 489 -40.13 -6.57 -9.51
N LYS A 490 -39.66 -5.85 -8.49
CA LYS A 490 -39.84 -4.39 -8.38
C LYS A 490 -38.50 -3.73 -8.69
N VAL A 491 -38.46 -3.05 -9.83
CA VAL A 491 -37.40 -2.11 -10.21
C VAL A 491 -37.49 -0.89 -9.30
N SER A 492 -36.38 -0.51 -8.66
CA SER A 492 -36.23 0.78 -7.98
C SER A 492 -35.97 1.85 -9.04
N ALA A 493 -36.94 2.75 -9.23
CA ALA A 493 -36.81 3.92 -10.08
C ALA A 493 -35.75 4.91 -9.54
N VAL A 494 -35.08 5.61 -10.46
CA VAL A 494 -34.30 6.82 -10.18
C VAL A 494 -35.19 7.81 -9.42
N PRO A 495 -34.74 8.43 -8.31
CA PRO A 495 -35.50 9.49 -7.65
C PRO A 495 -35.69 10.65 -8.64
N SER A 496 -36.94 10.92 -8.99
CA SER A 496 -37.33 12.08 -9.79
C SER A 496 -36.83 13.37 -9.13
N GLY A 497 -35.77 13.98 -9.67
CA GLY A 497 -35.27 15.30 -9.25
C GLY A 497 -33.76 15.44 -9.00
N ALA A 498 -32.95 14.38 -9.16
CA ALA A 498 -31.48 14.50 -9.04
C ALA A 498 -30.86 15.05 -10.34
N ASN A 499 -29.98 16.05 -10.25
CA ASN A 499 -29.25 16.56 -11.42
C ASN A 499 -28.28 15.49 -11.93
N CYS A 500 -27.92 15.55 -13.21
CA CYS A 500 -26.99 14.61 -13.84
C CYS A 500 -25.79 15.39 -14.38
N TYR A 501 -24.59 14.86 -14.20
CA TYR A 501 -23.35 15.50 -14.65
C TYR A 501 -22.45 14.49 -15.34
N THR A 502 -21.76 14.90 -16.40
CA THR A 502 -20.73 14.08 -17.05
C THR A 502 -19.36 14.38 -16.43
N ALA A 503 -18.41 13.45 -16.51
CA ALA A 503 -17.05 13.69 -16.03
C ALA A 503 -16.40 14.93 -16.68
N ASP A 504 -16.71 15.20 -17.96
CA ASP A 504 -16.25 16.41 -18.66
C ASP A 504 -16.88 17.69 -18.08
N MET A 505 -18.13 17.63 -17.59
CA MET A 505 -18.73 18.75 -16.85
C MET A 505 -18.00 18.94 -15.53
N VAL A 506 -17.83 17.88 -14.74
CA VAL A 506 -17.11 17.93 -13.46
C VAL A 506 -15.68 18.46 -13.64
N SER A 507 -14.97 18.06 -14.70
CA SER A 507 -13.59 18.47 -15.00
C SER A 507 -13.41 19.99 -15.19
N LYS A 508 -14.48 20.72 -15.46
CA LYS A 508 -14.46 22.19 -15.57
C LYS A 508 -14.48 22.88 -14.20
N HIS A 509 -14.89 22.15 -13.17
CA HIS A 509 -14.95 22.58 -11.78
C HIS A 509 -13.70 22.07 -11.05
N SER A 510 -12.53 22.53 -11.52
CA SER A 510 -11.19 22.08 -11.08
C SER A 510 -10.42 23.13 -10.27
N THR A 511 -11.09 24.13 -9.70
CA THR A 511 -10.42 25.26 -9.01
C THR A 511 -10.97 25.46 -7.60
N LYS A 512 -10.35 26.35 -6.79
CA LYS A 512 -10.80 26.62 -5.41
C LYS A 512 -12.16 27.31 -5.35
N GLU A 513 -12.47 28.14 -6.33
CA GLU A 513 -13.72 28.88 -6.41
C GLU A 513 -14.83 28.07 -7.08
N ASP A 514 -14.49 26.89 -7.64
CA ASP A 514 -15.38 26.01 -8.37
C ASP A 514 -14.82 24.57 -8.35
N CYS A 515 -15.13 23.82 -7.28
CA CYS A 515 -14.47 22.54 -6.95
C CYS A 515 -15.46 21.38 -6.85
N TRP A 516 -15.56 20.57 -7.90
CA TRP A 516 -16.38 19.37 -7.88
C TRP A 516 -15.53 18.11 -7.91
N ILE A 517 -16.01 17.04 -7.26
CA ILE A 517 -15.32 15.74 -7.23
C ILE A 517 -16.28 14.60 -7.55
N ILE A 518 -15.73 13.50 -8.04
CA ILE A 518 -16.47 12.25 -8.25
C ILE A 518 -16.08 11.24 -7.17
N HIS A 519 -17.09 10.69 -6.48
CA HIS A 519 -16.93 9.58 -5.52
C HIS A 519 -18.05 8.57 -5.70
N GLY A 520 -17.70 7.28 -5.89
CA GLY A 520 -18.69 6.20 -5.96
C GLY A 520 -19.75 6.38 -7.07
N GLY A 521 -19.40 7.06 -8.17
CA GLY A 521 -20.32 7.34 -9.28
C GLY A 521 -21.28 8.52 -9.05
N LYS A 522 -21.04 9.34 -8.03
CA LYS A 522 -21.82 10.54 -7.72
C LYS A 522 -20.95 11.79 -7.82
N VAL A 523 -21.58 12.93 -8.13
CA VAL A 523 -20.92 14.22 -8.25
C VAL A 523 -21.26 15.10 -7.06
N TYR A 524 -20.23 15.70 -6.49
CA TYR A 524 -20.32 16.51 -5.28
C TYR A 524 -19.72 17.89 -5.55
N ASP A 525 -20.46 18.94 -5.22
CA ASP A 525 -19.95 20.31 -5.21
C ASP A 525 -19.36 20.59 -3.82
N CYS A 526 -18.05 20.44 -3.73
CA CYS A 526 -17.31 20.63 -2.49
C CYS A 526 -16.85 22.08 -2.30
N THR A 527 -17.19 23.02 -3.20
CA THR A 527 -16.71 24.41 -3.18
C THR A 527 -16.92 25.08 -1.82
N LYS A 528 -18.12 24.93 -1.24
CA LYS A 528 -18.45 25.50 0.08
C LYS A 528 -17.85 24.72 1.24
N PHE A 529 -17.44 23.48 1.01
CA PHE A 529 -16.83 22.61 2.03
C PHE A 529 -15.31 22.74 2.08
N LEU A 530 -14.66 23.37 1.08
CA LEU A 530 -13.20 23.49 1.03
C LEU A 530 -12.61 24.11 2.30
N GLU A 531 -13.27 25.14 2.84
CA GLU A 531 -12.85 25.83 4.07
C GLU A 531 -13.19 25.06 5.35
N GLU A 532 -14.11 24.09 5.27
CA GLU A 532 -14.56 23.26 6.40
C GLU A 532 -13.96 21.84 6.38
N HIS A 533 -13.27 21.45 5.31
CA HIS A 533 -12.77 20.09 5.12
C HIS A 533 -11.57 19.81 6.03
N PRO A 534 -11.60 18.80 6.94
CA PRO A 534 -10.54 18.62 7.94
C PRO A 534 -9.14 18.28 7.42
N GLY A 535 -9.03 17.92 6.12
CA GLY A 535 -7.78 17.57 5.43
C GLY A 535 -7.19 18.67 4.52
N GLY A 536 -7.92 19.74 4.21
CA GLY A 536 -7.42 20.88 3.42
C GLY A 536 -8.37 21.23 2.33
N ALA A 537 -8.51 22.52 2.03
CA ALA A 537 -9.05 22.92 0.73
C ALA A 537 -8.19 22.26 -0.37
N ASP A 538 -6.87 22.34 -0.24
CA ASP A 538 -5.92 21.75 -1.19
C ASP A 538 -6.10 20.22 -1.34
N SER A 539 -6.46 19.50 -0.27
CA SER A 539 -6.68 18.04 -0.31
C SER A 539 -7.90 17.59 -1.11
N ILE A 540 -8.88 18.48 -1.31
CA ILE A 540 -9.99 18.25 -2.22
C ILE A 540 -9.65 18.82 -3.60
N VAL A 541 -9.08 20.03 -3.64
CA VAL A 541 -8.75 20.75 -4.89
C VAL A 541 -7.76 19.97 -5.76
N MET A 542 -6.86 19.19 -5.15
CA MET A 542 -5.94 18.29 -5.87
C MET A 542 -6.67 17.21 -6.68
N ASN A 543 -7.91 16.89 -6.33
CA ASN A 543 -8.77 15.96 -7.07
C ASN A 543 -9.97 16.67 -7.71
N ALA A 544 -9.97 18.01 -7.73
CA ALA A 544 -11.07 18.77 -8.32
C ALA A 544 -11.14 18.51 -9.82
N GLY A 545 -12.33 18.20 -10.29
CA GLY A 545 -12.57 17.78 -11.67
C GLY A 545 -12.28 16.31 -11.94
N GLU A 546 -11.90 15.52 -10.93
CA GLU A 546 -11.47 14.12 -11.08
C GLU A 546 -12.28 13.15 -10.20
N ASP A 547 -12.09 11.84 -10.45
CA ASP A 547 -12.60 10.76 -9.61
C ASP A 547 -11.59 10.41 -8.55
N CYS A 548 -11.96 10.70 -7.30
CA CYS A 548 -11.12 10.51 -6.14
C CYS A 548 -11.55 9.29 -5.31
N THR A 549 -12.32 8.35 -5.87
CA THR A 549 -12.90 7.23 -5.09
C THR A 549 -11.84 6.44 -4.32
N GLU A 550 -10.72 6.10 -4.97
CA GLU A 550 -9.61 5.35 -4.34
C GLU A 550 -8.90 6.17 -3.26
N ASP A 551 -8.53 7.42 -3.57
CA ASP A 551 -7.85 8.31 -2.63
C ASP A 551 -8.74 8.66 -1.43
N PHE A 552 -10.04 8.86 -1.67
CA PHE A 552 -11.04 9.14 -0.64
C PHE A 552 -11.22 7.92 0.28
N ASP A 553 -11.39 6.73 -0.27
CA ASP A 553 -11.62 5.51 0.51
C ASP A 553 -10.36 5.06 1.28
N ALA A 554 -9.16 5.42 0.82
CA ALA A 554 -7.91 5.13 1.51
C ALA A 554 -7.73 5.92 2.82
N ILE A 555 -8.37 7.09 2.95
CA ILE A 555 -8.10 8.05 4.04
C ILE A 555 -9.35 8.49 4.81
N HIS A 556 -10.57 8.21 4.33
CA HIS A 556 -11.82 8.67 4.96
C HIS A 556 -12.71 7.52 5.48
N SER A 557 -13.42 7.79 6.59
CA SER A 557 -14.29 6.82 7.29
C SER A 557 -15.71 6.74 6.71
N ALA A 558 -16.53 5.78 7.15
CA ALA A 558 -17.94 5.69 6.77
C ALA A 558 -18.75 6.97 7.10
N ASN A 559 -18.46 7.65 8.21
CA ASN A 559 -19.11 8.92 8.57
C ASN A 559 -18.73 10.07 7.63
N ALA A 560 -17.52 10.05 7.05
CA ALA A 560 -17.13 11.03 6.04
C ALA A 560 -17.98 10.88 4.76
N ARG A 561 -18.45 9.66 4.44
CA ARG A 561 -19.41 9.43 3.35
C ARG A 561 -20.78 10.05 3.64
N GLU A 562 -21.23 10.04 4.90
CA GLU A 562 -22.46 10.73 5.32
C GLU A 562 -22.33 12.25 5.24
N MET A 563 -21.15 12.81 5.57
CA MET A 563 -20.88 14.23 5.39
C MET A 563 -20.81 14.63 3.91
N LEU A 564 -20.13 13.82 3.09
CA LEU A 564 -20.01 14.03 1.65
C LEU A 564 -21.40 14.05 0.99
N ALA A 565 -22.35 13.23 1.47
CA ALA A 565 -23.71 13.22 0.99
C ALA A 565 -24.43 14.59 1.05
N LYS A 566 -24.01 15.52 1.93
CA LYS A 566 -24.57 16.88 2.01
C LYS A 566 -24.19 17.78 0.83
N TYR A 567 -23.09 17.45 0.16
CA TYR A 567 -22.55 18.17 -0.99
C TYR A 567 -22.92 17.51 -2.31
N TYR A 568 -23.76 16.47 -2.26
CA TYR A 568 -24.24 15.79 -3.43
C TYR A 568 -25.04 16.76 -4.29
N ILE A 569 -24.63 16.90 -5.54
CA ILE A 569 -25.33 17.74 -6.51
C ILE A 569 -26.01 16.92 -7.59
N GLY A 570 -25.58 15.68 -7.83
CA GLY A 570 -26.15 14.84 -8.88
C GLY A 570 -25.42 13.53 -9.12
N GLU A 571 -25.98 12.71 -9.99
CA GLU A 571 -25.38 11.45 -10.42
C GLU A 571 -24.36 11.69 -11.53
N LEU A 572 -23.27 10.91 -11.52
CA LEU A 572 -22.35 10.88 -12.65
C LEU A 572 -22.98 10.04 -13.77
N VAL A 573 -23.24 10.66 -14.90
CA VAL A 573 -23.77 10.00 -16.11
C VAL A 573 -22.72 10.02 -17.20
N GLU A 574 -22.70 8.99 -18.04
CA GLU A 574 -21.76 8.91 -19.16
C GLU A 574 -22.11 9.90 -20.29
N SER A 575 -23.36 10.37 -20.34
CA SER A 575 -23.88 11.41 -21.24
C SER A 575 -25.16 12.08 -20.68
N MET A 576 -25.40 13.37 -20.99
CA MET A 576 -26.63 14.05 -20.56
C MET A 576 -27.88 13.45 -21.23
N PRO A 577 -29.04 13.37 -20.53
CA PRO A 577 -30.29 13.01 -21.17
C PRO A 577 -30.71 14.09 -22.20
N GLU A 578 -31.00 13.68 -23.44
CA GLU A 578 -31.62 14.53 -24.46
C GLU A 578 -32.98 15.07 -23.95
N PRO A 579 -33.31 16.36 -24.16
CA PRO A 579 -34.56 16.93 -23.66
C PRO A 579 -35.76 16.30 -24.38
N SER A 580 -36.69 15.74 -23.59
CA SER A 580 -37.97 15.27 -24.07
C SER A 580 -38.83 16.47 -24.53
N ASN A 581 -39.03 16.58 -25.84
CA ASN A 581 -39.99 17.50 -26.43
C ASN A 581 -41.41 17.03 -26.11
N ASP A 582 -42.04 17.67 -25.13
CA ASP A 582 -43.49 17.61 -24.93
C ASP A 582 -44.06 19.04 -24.94
N ALA A 583 -44.11 19.63 -26.14
CA ALA A 583 -45.08 20.66 -26.51
C ALA A 583 -45.07 20.83 -28.04
N LEU A 584 -46.26 20.70 -28.65
CA LEU A 584 -46.57 20.68 -30.10
C LEU A 584 -46.43 19.24 -30.68
N ILE A 585 -47.49 18.50 -31.02
CA ILE A 585 -48.63 18.91 -31.84
C ILE A 585 -49.84 18.00 -31.52
N LYS A 586 -50.95 18.60 -31.07
CA LYS A 586 -52.30 18.08 -31.31
C LYS A 586 -52.98 18.95 -32.38
N SER A 587 -53.60 18.24 -33.33
CA SER A 587 -54.41 18.67 -34.50
C SER A 587 -53.63 19.08 -35.76
N GLY A 588 -53.76 18.45 -36.93
CA GLY A 588 -54.49 17.24 -37.35
C GLY A 588 -54.50 17.07 -38.90
N ARG A 589 -54.60 15.80 -39.36
CA ARG A 589 -54.93 15.26 -40.72
C ARG A 589 -53.93 15.48 -41.87
N SER A 590 -53.70 14.55 -42.81
CA SER A 590 -54.15 13.18 -43.10
C SER A 590 -53.32 12.64 -44.28
N GLY A 591 -53.05 11.33 -44.34
CA GLY A 591 -52.93 10.61 -45.62
C GLY A 591 -51.58 9.97 -45.96
N LEU A 592 -51.58 8.64 -45.92
CA LEU A 592 -50.55 7.64 -46.21
C LEU A 592 -49.59 7.85 -47.42
N LEU A 593 -48.34 7.45 -47.13
CA LEU A 593 -47.40 6.55 -47.83
C LEU A 593 -46.89 6.86 -49.25
N THR A 594 -45.58 7.19 -49.28
CA THR A 594 -44.44 6.65 -50.08
C THR A 594 -44.55 6.55 -51.62
N PRO A 595 -43.46 6.38 -52.40
CA PRO A 595 -41.99 6.47 -52.16
C PRO A 595 -41.39 7.59 -53.11
N PRO A 596 -40.13 7.67 -53.62
CA PRO A 596 -38.94 6.81 -53.52
C PRO A 596 -37.53 7.52 -53.45
N SER A 597 -36.50 6.67 -53.29
CA SER A 597 -35.07 6.74 -53.68
C SER A 597 -34.44 8.01 -54.32
N SER A 598 -33.22 8.37 -53.89
CA SER A 598 -31.93 8.04 -54.57
C SER A 598 -30.74 8.96 -54.17
N ASN A 599 -29.54 8.35 -54.23
CA ASN A 599 -28.20 8.91 -54.54
C ASN A 599 -27.22 9.41 -53.46
N LEU A 600 -26.14 8.59 -53.35
CA LEU A 600 -24.70 8.87 -53.39
C LEU A 600 -24.02 9.77 -52.34
N SER A 601 -23.34 9.07 -51.42
CA SER A 601 -21.92 9.17 -51.02
C SER A 601 -21.23 10.54 -50.98
N SER A 602 -20.84 10.93 -49.77
CA SER A 602 -19.73 11.84 -49.42
C SER A 602 -18.75 11.09 -48.47
N PRO A 603 -17.46 11.46 -48.40
CA PRO A 603 -16.42 10.63 -47.82
C PRO A 603 -16.56 10.54 -46.29
N SER A 604 -16.63 9.32 -45.77
CA SER A 604 -16.77 9.05 -44.33
C SER A 604 -15.58 9.56 -43.54
N GLU A 605 -15.85 10.28 -42.45
CA GLU A 605 -14.86 10.59 -41.41
C GLU A 605 -14.11 9.33 -40.95
N PRO A 606 -12.82 9.44 -40.55
CA PRO A 606 -12.05 8.29 -40.08
C PRO A 606 -12.70 7.68 -38.84
N ILE A 607 -13.02 6.39 -38.93
CA ILE A 607 -13.70 5.62 -37.88
C ILE A 607 -12.79 5.55 -36.65
N LYS A 608 -13.19 6.21 -35.56
CA LYS A 608 -12.46 6.19 -34.29
C LYS A 608 -12.37 4.76 -33.74
N PRO A 609 -11.21 4.34 -33.19
CA PRO A 609 -11.11 3.05 -32.52
C PRO A 609 -12.13 2.89 -31.39
N PHE A 610 -12.54 1.64 -31.11
CA PHE A 610 -13.52 1.31 -30.09
C PHE A 610 -13.02 1.74 -28.73
N LEU A 611 -11.83 1.31 -28.31
CA LEU A 611 -11.32 1.59 -26.97
C LEU A 611 -11.12 3.09 -26.70
N ASP A 612 -11.66 3.55 -25.57
CA ASP A 612 -11.43 4.89 -25.03
C ASP A 612 -10.90 4.79 -23.58
N PRO A 613 -9.68 5.31 -23.30
CA PRO A 613 -9.03 5.10 -22.00
C PRO A 613 -9.78 5.78 -20.85
N LYS A 614 -10.68 6.73 -21.17
CA LYS A 614 -11.42 7.52 -20.19
C LYS A 614 -12.89 7.09 -20.06
N LYS A 615 -13.42 6.30 -20.99
CA LYS A 615 -14.86 5.94 -21.02
C LYS A 615 -15.07 4.44 -20.84
N TRP A 616 -15.99 4.10 -19.96
CA TRP A 616 -16.57 2.76 -19.95
C TRP A 616 -17.52 2.65 -21.12
N GLN A 617 -17.48 1.51 -21.80
CA GLN A 617 -18.33 1.24 -22.95
C GLN A 617 -18.87 -0.17 -22.80
N ASP A 618 -20.18 -0.31 -22.91
CA ASP A 618 -20.82 -1.62 -22.88
C ASP A 618 -20.58 -2.34 -24.20
N ILE A 619 -20.17 -3.60 -24.10
CA ILE A 619 -19.91 -4.46 -25.24
C ILE A 619 -20.67 -5.77 -25.09
N ALA A 620 -21.37 -6.16 -26.16
CA ALA A 620 -22.25 -7.33 -26.16
C ALA A 620 -21.47 -8.60 -26.48
N LEU A 621 -21.65 -9.64 -25.67
CA LEU A 621 -21.15 -10.98 -25.92
C LEU A 621 -21.92 -11.57 -27.11
N VAL A 622 -21.24 -11.85 -28.22
CA VAL A 622 -21.87 -12.42 -29.42
C VAL A 622 -21.56 -13.89 -29.62
N GLU A 623 -20.48 -14.38 -29.02
CA GLU A 623 -20.07 -15.77 -29.14
C GLU A 623 -19.25 -16.21 -27.93
N LYS A 624 -19.47 -17.46 -27.49
CA LYS A 624 -18.74 -18.09 -26.38
C LYS A 624 -18.32 -19.49 -26.82
N ILE A 625 -17.01 -19.71 -26.91
CA ILE A 625 -16.43 -20.98 -27.37
C ILE A 625 -15.76 -21.67 -26.17
N HIS A 626 -16.08 -22.95 -25.95
CA HIS A 626 -15.42 -23.77 -24.95
C HIS A 626 -14.11 -24.30 -25.52
N LEU A 627 -12.98 -23.92 -24.91
CA LEU A 627 -11.65 -24.35 -25.34
C LEU A 627 -11.19 -25.58 -24.54
N THR A 628 -11.34 -25.54 -23.22
CA THR A 628 -11.04 -26.65 -22.31
C THR A 628 -12.11 -26.76 -21.23
N HIS A 629 -11.98 -27.72 -20.31
CA HIS A 629 -12.91 -27.88 -19.18
C HIS A 629 -13.06 -26.59 -18.34
N ASN A 630 -11.99 -25.80 -18.22
CA ASN A 630 -11.94 -24.57 -17.42
C ASN A 630 -11.60 -23.31 -18.22
N THR A 631 -11.60 -23.34 -19.56
CA THR A 631 -11.26 -22.17 -20.40
C THR A 631 -12.30 -21.90 -21.48
N ARG A 632 -12.63 -20.61 -21.67
CA ARG A 632 -13.49 -20.15 -22.78
C ARG A 632 -12.88 -18.97 -23.52
N LEU A 633 -13.22 -18.87 -24.79
CA LEU A 633 -13.09 -17.64 -25.58
C LEU A 633 -14.43 -16.90 -25.55
N PHE A 634 -14.40 -15.64 -25.13
CA PHE A 634 -15.54 -14.72 -25.13
C PHE A 634 -15.32 -13.68 -26.22
N ARG A 635 -16.20 -13.68 -27.23
CA ARG A 635 -16.16 -12.72 -28.33
C ARG A 635 -17.22 -11.65 -28.10
N PHE A 636 -16.77 -10.41 -28.05
CA PHE A 636 -17.65 -9.26 -27.88
C PHE A 636 -17.63 -8.40 -29.14
N ALA A 637 -18.81 -8.06 -29.67
CA ALA A 637 -18.92 -7.28 -30.91
C ALA A 637 -18.93 -5.77 -30.63
N PHE A 638 -18.25 -5.01 -31.49
CA PHE A 638 -18.35 -3.56 -31.51
C PHE A 638 -19.66 -3.11 -32.19
N GLY A 639 -20.08 -1.88 -31.92
CA GLY A 639 -21.29 -1.31 -32.52
C GLY A 639 -21.23 -1.16 -34.05
N GLN A 640 -20.02 -1.12 -34.64
CA GLN A 640 -19.81 -1.05 -36.09
C GLN A 640 -18.87 -2.16 -36.57
N PRO A 641 -19.23 -2.94 -37.62
CA PRO A 641 -18.42 -4.07 -38.10
C PRO A 641 -17.00 -3.73 -38.55
N ASN A 642 -16.76 -2.48 -38.95
CA ASN A 642 -15.47 -1.97 -39.42
C ASN A 642 -14.71 -1.14 -38.37
N GLN A 643 -15.22 -1.05 -37.13
CA GLN A 643 -14.54 -0.34 -36.06
C GLN A 643 -13.31 -1.12 -35.59
N LEU A 644 -12.17 -0.44 -35.46
CA LEU A 644 -10.92 -1.02 -34.96
C LEU A 644 -10.96 -1.16 -33.43
N LEU A 645 -10.31 -2.16 -32.86
CA LEU A 645 -10.19 -2.31 -31.40
C LEU A 645 -9.49 -1.09 -30.75
N GLY A 646 -8.32 -0.68 -31.27
CA GLY A 646 -7.56 0.43 -30.70
C GLY A 646 -6.74 0.10 -29.46
N LEU A 647 -6.37 -1.17 -29.28
CA LEU A 647 -5.52 -1.63 -28.18
C LEU A 647 -4.05 -1.67 -28.64
N PRO A 648 -3.14 -0.87 -28.07
CA PRO A 648 -1.71 -1.04 -28.27
C PRO A 648 -1.24 -2.41 -27.75
N LEU A 649 -0.33 -3.08 -28.47
CA LEU A 649 0.15 -4.43 -28.11
C LEU A 649 0.90 -4.42 -26.77
N GLY A 650 0.43 -5.20 -25.80
CA GLY A 650 0.94 -5.18 -24.42
C GLY A 650 0.08 -4.37 -23.44
N ASN A 651 -0.94 -3.66 -23.92
CA ASN A 651 -1.94 -3.05 -23.06
C ASN A 651 -3.09 -4.03 -22.79
N HIS A 652 -3.87 -3.76 -21.75
CA HIS A 652 -5.06 -4.50 -21.35
C HIS A 652 -6.30 -3.60 -21.33
N VAL A 653 -7.44 -4.23 -21.08
CA VAL A 653 -8.73 -3.57 -20.83
C VAL A 653 -9.22 -3.95 -19.44
N PHE A 654 -9.96 -3.07 -18.79
CA PHE A 654 -10.73 -3.41 -17.60
C PHE A 654 -12.12 -3.85 -17.98
N LEU A 655 -12.59 -4.93 -17.36
CA LEU A 655 -13.98 -5.33 -17.32
C LEU A 655 -14.60 -4.97 -15.98
N ARG A 656 -15.80 -4.38 -16.00
CA ARG A 656 -16.58 -4.07 -14.81
C ARG A 656 -17.83 -4.94 -14.76
N VAL A 657 -17.90 -5.78 -13.72
CA VAL A 657 -19.03 -6.65 -13.42
C VAL A 657 -19.79 -6.07 -12.24
N LYS A 658 -21.11 -5.93 -12.37
CA LYS A 658 -22.00 -5.58 -11.27
C LYS A 658 -22.79 -6.82 -10.87
N THR A 659 -22.66 -7.24 -9.61
CA THR A 659 -23.56 -8.21 -8.98
C THR A 659 -24.54 -7.46 -8.07
N ASN A 660 -25.55 -8.14 -7.55
CA ASN A 660 -26.56 -7.52 -6.67
C ASN A 660 -25.95 -6.90 -5.40
N ASP A 661 -24.79 -7.39 -4.97
CA ASP A 661 -24.17 -7.01 -3.69
C ASP A 661 -22.91 -6.14 -3.85
N SER A 662 -22.25 -6.14 -5.02
CA SER A 662 -20.93 -5.52 -5.24
C SER A 662 -20.62 -5.19 -6.70
N THR A 663 -19.67 -4.28 -6.93
CA THR A 663 -19.05 -4.04 -8.25
C THR A 663 -17.62 -4.54 -8.26
N TYR A 664 -17.24 -5.33 -9.27
CA TYR A 664 -15.91 -5.89 -9.45
C TYR A 664 -15.28 -5.35 -10.73
N VAL A 665 -14.02 -4.91 -10.66
CA VAL A 665 -13.22 -4.52 -11.83
C VAL A 665 -12.00 -5.43 -11.93
N ARG A 666 -11.73 -5.97 -13.14
CA ARG A 666 -10.57 -6.84 -13.41
C ARG A 666 -9.95 -6.52 -14.76
N ALA A 667 -8.61 -6.57 -14.83
CA ALA A 667 -7.87 -6.43 -16.07
C ALA A 667 -7.90 -7.73 -16.88
N TYR A 668 -8.06 -7.61 -18.19
CA TYR A 668 -7.94 -8.70 -19.15
C TYR A 668 -7.19 -8.18 -20.37
N THR A 669 -6.28 -8.99 -20.90
CA THR A 669 -5.62 -8.70 -22.17
C THR A 669 -6.36 -9.45 -23.28
N PRO A 670 -6.99 -8.74 -24.23
CA PRO A 670 -7.56 -9.37 -25.41
C PRO A 670 -6.53 -10.20 -26.16
N THR A 671 -6.97 -11.25 -26.84
CA THR A 671 -6.12 -12.04 -27.74
C THR A 671 -6.19 -11.53 -29.19
N SER A 672 -7.13 -10.63 -29.48
CA SER A 672 -7.26 -9.96 -30.78
C SER A 672 -6.12 -9.00 -31.04
N LEU A 673 -5.68 -8.92 -32.29
CA LEU A 673 -4.68 -7.94 -32.75
C LEU A 673 -5.28 -6.51 -32.87
N PRO A 674 -4.45 -5.45 -32.83
CA PRO A 674 -4.92 -4.06 -32.87
C PRO A 674 -5.71 -3.68 -34.12
N ASP A 675 -5.41 -4.33 -35.24
CA ASP A 675 -6.04 -4.14 -36.56
C ASP A 675 -7.35 -4.93 -36.73
N ARG A 676 -7.71 -5.76 -35.74
CA ARG A 676 -8.96 -6.51 -35.75
C ARG A 676 -10.16 -5.57 -35.75
N GLN A 677 -11.10 -5.84 -36.66
CA GLN A 677 -12.31 -5.06 -36.82
C GLN A 677 -13.54 -5.79 -36.28
N GLY A 678 -14.47 -5.02 -35.73
CA GLY A 678 -15.83 -5.45 -35.40
C GLY A 678 -15.99 -6.29 -34.13
N HIS A 679 -14.92 -6.81 -33.52
CA HIS A 679 -14.99 -7.53 -32.25
C HIS A 679 -13.65 -7.58 -31.51
N LEU A 680 -13.73 -7.95 -30.22
CA LEU A 680 -12.60 -8.34 -29.39
C LEU A 680 -12.83 -9.74 -28.81
N ASP A 681 -11.76 -10.52 -28.69
CA ASP A 681 -11.76 -11.87 -28.12
C ASP A 681 -10.97 -11.89 -26.82
N LEU A 682 -11.62 -12.31 -25.72
CA LEU A 682 -10.98 -12.58 -24.43
C LEU A 682 -10.91 -14.09 -24.21
N VAL A 683 -9.70 -14.62 -24.07
CA VAL A 683 -9.50 -16.00 -23.64
C VAL A 683 -9.32 -16.00 -22.12
N VAL A 684 -10.28 -16.59 -21.40
CA VAL A 684 -10.34 -16.52 -19.93
C VAL A 684 -10.47 -17.92 -19.34
N LYS A 685 -9.59 -18.20 -18.38
CA LYS A 685 -9.72 -19.35 -17.48
C LYS A 685 -10.81 -19.05 -16.44
N VAL A 686 -11.82 -19.91 -16.38
CA VAL A 686 -12.91 -19.86 -15.41
C VAL A 686 -12.53 -20.64 -14.18
N TYR A 687 -12.48 -19.94 -13.06
CA TYR A 687 -12.23 -20.54 -11.76
C TYR A 687 -13.57 -20.91 -11.15
N PHE A 688 -13.99 -22.16 -11.29
CA PHE A 688 -15.26 -22.64 -10.78
C PHE A 688 -15.28 -22.76 -9.27
N LYS A 689 -16.43 -22.44 -8.69
CA LYS A 689 -16.72 -22.72 -7.28
C LYS A 689 -16.44 -24.19 -6.95
N ASN A 690 -15.94 -24.44 -5.75
CA ASN A 690 -15.65 -25.78 -5.20
C ASN A 690 -14.63 -26.62 -6.00
N THR A 691 -13.82 -25.99 -6.86
CA THR A 691 -12.81 -26.73 -7.66
C THR A 691 -11.41 -26.65 -7.06
N ASP A 692 -10.99 -25.47 -6.58
CA ASP A 692 -9.72 -25.30 -5.85
C ASP A 692 -10.02 -25.12 -4.36
N PRO A 693 -9.52 -25.98 -3.45
CA PRO A 693 -9.76 -25.86 -2.02
C PRO A 693 -9.29 -24.53 -1.41
N ARG A 694 -8.34 -23.85 -2.04
CA ARG A 694 -7.84 -22.52 -1.61
C ARG A 694 -8.79 -21.41 -2.04
N PHE A 695 -9.52 -21.60 -3.12
CA PHE A 695 -10.46 -20.61 -3.65
C PHE A 695 -11.86 -21.25 -3.77
N PRO A 696 -12.50 -21.59 -2.64
CA PRO A 696 -13.74 -22.37 -2.64
C PRO A 696 -14.87 -21.65 -3.36
N ASP A 697 -14.87 -20.31 -3.38
CA ASP A 697 -15.87 -19.51 -4.10
C ASP A 697 -15.58 -19.33 -5.60
N GLY A 698 -14.41 -19.74 -6.07
CA GLY A 698 -13.95 -19.55 -7.44
C GLY A 698 -13.73 -18.07 -7.80
N GLY A 699 -13.59 -17.79 -9.09
CA GLY A 699 -13.33 -16.44 -9.61
C GLY A 699 -14.61 -15.74 -9.98
N VAL A 700 -15.02 -14.74 -9.19
CA VAL A 700 -16.30 -14.01 -9.35
C VAL A 700 -16.49 -13.47 -10.78
N VAL A 701 -15.52 -12.72 -11.31
CA VAL A 701 -15.63 -12.15 -12.67
C VAL A 701 -15.56 -13.24 -13.75
N SER A 702 -14.72 -14.26 -13.58
CA SER A 702 -14.58 -15.34 -14.57
C SER A 702 -15.84 -16.21 -14.65
N GLN A 703 -16.50 -16.47 -13.52
CA GLN A 703 -17.78 -17.19 -13.45
C GLN A 703 -18.92 -16.31 -13.94
N TYR A 704 -18.87 -14.99 -13.70
CA TYR A 704 -19.84 -14.07 -14.30
C TYR A 704 -19.78 -14.12 -15.82
N LEU A 705 -18.58 -14.00 -16.40
CA LEU A 705 -18.36 -14.16 -17.85
C LEU A 705 -18.91 -15.51 -18.34
N ASP A 706 -18.59 -16.60 -17.64
CA ASP A 706 -19.09 -17.94 -17.99
C ASP A 706 -20.61 -18.07 -17.92
N ASN A 707 -21.27 -17.33 -17.05
CA ASN A 707 -22.73 -17.31 -16.92
C ASN A 707 -23.45 -16.34 -17.88
N MET A 708 -22.73 -15.43 -18.55
CA MET A 708 -23.35 -14.51 -19.53
C MET A 708 -23.99 -15.26 -20.69
N SER A 709 -25.21 -14.88 -21.08
CA SER A 709 -25.85 -15.35 -22.30
C SER A 709 -25.36 -14.56 -23.51
N ILE A 710 -25.44 -15.17 -24.70
CA ILE A 710 -25.22 -14.42 -25.95
C ILE A 710 -26.25 -13.28 -26.03
N GLY A 711 -25.78 -12.06 -26.25
CA GLY A 711 -26.55 -10.82 -26.21
C GLY A 711 -26.33 -10.00 -24.94
N ASP A 712 -25.84 -10.60 -23.85
CA ASP A 712 -25.56 -9.86 -22.62
C ASP A 712 -24.38 -8.90 -22.82
N SER A 713 -24.47 -7.73 -22.20
CA SER A 713 -23.43 -6.70 -22.29
C SER A 713 -22.60 -6.62 -21.03
N ILE A 714 -21.32 -6.28 -21.18
CA ILE A 714 -20.40 -6.01 -20.08
C ILE A 714 -19.66 -4.69 -20.32
N ALA A 715 -19.45 -3.93 -19.25
CA ALA A 715 -18.74 -2.66 -19.32
C ALA A 715 -17.23 -2.88 -19.45
N LEU A 716 -16.63 -2.23 -20.45
CA LEU A 716 -15.21 -2.32 -20.77
C LEU A 716 -14.56 -0.93 -20.85
N LYS A 717 -13.36 -0.76 -20.28
CA LYS A 717 -12.55 0.47 -20.40
C LYS A 717 -11.11 0.14 -20.79
N GLY A 718 -10.49 0.92 -21.67
CA GLY A 718 -9.10 0.73 -22.10
C GLY A 718 -8.78 1.62 -23.30
N PRO A 719 -7.56 1.65 -23.81
CA PRO A 719 -6.43 0.79 -23.44
C PRO A 719 -5.67 1.31 -22.22
N ILE A 720 -5.15 0.41 -21.38
CA ILE A 720 -4.31 0.73 -20.22
C ILE A 720 -3.09 -0.18 -20.23
N GLY A 721 -1.91 0.38 -20.04
CA GLY A 721 -0.68 -0.40 -19.98
C GLY A 721 0.55 0.50 -19.93
N SER A 722 1.63 -0.06 -19.39
CA SER A 722 2.92 0.61 -19.27
C SER A 722 3.88 0.26 -20.40
N PHE A 723 3.69 -0.87 -21.09
CA PHE A 723 4.54 -1.34 -22.19
C PHE A 723 3.76 -1.47 -23.49
N THR A 724 4.36 -1.04 -24.59
CA THR A 724 3.79 -1.20 -25.94
C THR A 724 4.82 -1.74 -26.91
N TYR A 725 4.51 -2.86 -27.57
CA TYR A 725 5.28 -3.35 -28.72
C TYR A 725 4.77 -2.69 -30.00
N ASN A 726 5.66 -2.04 -30.75
CA ASN A 726 5.33 -1.29 -31.97
C ASN A 726 5.69 -2.05 -33.26
N GLY A 727 6.06 -3.34 -33.16
CA GLY A 727 6.53 -4.13 -34.30
C GLY A 727 8.02 -3.98 -34.58
N GLN A 728 8.59 -4.95 -35.30
CA GLN A 728 9.98 -4.93 -35.81
C GLN A 728 11.03 -4.71 -34.70
N GLY A 729 10.78 -5.32 -33.54
CA GLY A 729 11.60 -5.20 -32.34
C GLY A 729 11.43 -3.89 -31.58
N GLN A 730 10.66 -2.92 -32.08
CA GLN A 730 10.51 -1.62 -31.45
C GLN A 730 9.51 -1.68 -30.30
N TYR A 731 9.82 -1.03 -29.19
CA TYR A 731 8.93 -0.93 -28.04
C TYR A 731 8.97 0.46 -27.41
N ALA A 732 7.91 0.79 -26.68
CA ALA A 732 7.77 2.00 -25.89
C ALA A 732 7.27 1.67 -24.47
N HIS A 733 7.60 2.54 -23.52
CA HIS A 733 7.14 2.48 -22.14
C HIS A 733 6.46 3.80 -21.74
N SER A 734 5.49 3.75 -20.83
CA SER A 734 4.72 4.92 -20.37
C SER A 734 5.56 6.01 -19.70
N SER A 735 6.77 5.67 -19.24
CA SER A 735 7.79 6.64 -18.78
C SER A 735 8.43 7.47 -19.90
N GLY A 736 8.10 7.20 -21.17
CA GLY A 736 8.70 7.83 -22.35
C GLY A 736 9.90 7.08 -22.93
N ARG A 737 10.37 6.01 -22.27
CA ARG A 737 11.46 5.15 -22.78
C ARG A 737 11.04 4.46 -24.07
N LYS A 738 11.91 4.48 -25.07
CA LYS A 738 11.76 3.74 -26.33
C LYS A 738 13.01 2.93 -26.60
N GLY A 739 12.86 1.75 -27.18
CA GLY A 739 13.99 0.88 -27.49
C GLY A 739 13.71 -0.02 -28.68
N LYS A 740 14.75 -0.74 -29.11
CA LYS A 740 14.67 -1.77 -30.14
C LYS A 740 15.35 -3.03 -29.63
N CYS A 741 14.67 -4.15 -29.71
CA CYS A 741 15.17 -5.47 -29.35
C CYS A 741 15.28 -6.37 -30.59
N ARG A 742 16.14 -7.38 -30.50
CA ARG A 742 16.26 -8.51 -31.43
C ARG A 742 15.70 -9.79 -30.83
N LYS A 743 15.73 -9.93 -29.50
CA LYS A 743 15.22 -11.10 -28.78
C LYS A 743 14.24 -10.67 -27.68
N ILE A 744 13.08 -11.32 -27.62
CA ILE A 744 12.09 -11.17 -26.54
C ILE A 744 11.97 -12.49 -25.81
N GLY A 745 12.36 -12.51 -24.54
CA GLY A 745 12.12 -13.64 -23.65
C GLY A 745 10.81 -13.47 -22.90
N MET A 746 9.92 -14.45 -22.94
CA MET A 746 8.62 -14.40 -22.27
C MET A 746 8.57 -15.46 -21.19
N ILE A 747 8.21 -15.07 -19.96
CA ILE A 747 7.95 -16.01 -18.86
C ILE A 747 6.54 -15.74 -18.37
N CYS A 748 5.66 -16.73 -18.48
CA CYS A 748 4.29 -16.58 -18.00
C CYS A 748 3.74 -17.80 -17.28
N GLY A 749 2.70 -17.57 -16.48
CA GLY A 749 1.98 -18.61 -15.75
C GLY A 749 0.47 -18.48 -15.91
N GLY A 750 -0.22 -19.59 -16.22
CA GLY A 750 -1.67 -19.63 -16.39
C GLY A 750 -2.20 -18.59 -17.42
N THR A 751 -3.09 -17.70 -16.99
CA THR A 751 -3.70 -16.68 -17.88
C THR A 751 -2.73 -15.58 -18.35
N GLY A 752 -1.52 -15.52 -17.78
CA GLY A 752 -0.48 -14.56 -18.19
C GLY A 752 0.05 -14.74 -19.61
N ILE A 753 -0.37 -15.79 -20.32
CA ILE A 753 -0.04 -16.02 -21.74
C ILE A 753 -0.68 -15.00 -22.69
N THR A 754 -1.82 -14.42 -22.33
CA THR A 754 -2.62 -13.56 -23.22
C THR A 754 -1.87 -12.34 -23.78
N PRO A 755 -1.12 -11.53 -22.98
CA PRO A 755 -0.28 -10.46 -23.53
C PRO A 755 0.87 -10.99 -24.39
N MET A 756 1.45 -12.13 -24.03
CA MET A 756 2.56 -12.75 -24.77
C MET A 756 2.08 -13.22 -26.15
N TYR A 757 0.90 -13.84 -26.20
CA TYR A 757 0.28 -14.33 -27.42
C TYR A 757 0.00 -13.20 -28.41
N GLN A 758 -0.50 -12.03 -27.97
CA GLN A 758 -0.69 -10.88 -28.87
C GLN A 758 0.62 -10.44 -29.53
N ILE A 759 1.71 -10.40 -28.78
CA ILE A 759 3.02 -10.02 -29.30
C ILE A 759 3.54 -11.08 -30.27
N MET A 760 3.40 -12.36 -29.93
CA MET A 760 3.75 -13.48 -30.82
C MET A 760 2.99 -13.41 -32.16
N GLN A 761 1.67 -13.18 -32.11
CA GLN A 761 0.85 -13.03 -33.32
C GLN A 761 1.27 -11.81 -34.15
N SER A 762 1.60 -10.68 -33.51
CA SER A 762 2.06 -9.49 -34.23
C SER A 762 3.37 -9.75 -34.99
N VAL A 763 4.33 -10.44 -34.36
CA VAL A 763 5.59 -10.83 -35.02
C VAL A 763 5.34 -11.82 -36.15
N LEU A 764 4.39 -12.75 -35.98
CA LEU A 764 4.05 -13.71 -37.03
C LEU A 764 3.36 -13.05 -38.24
N VAL A 765 2.43 -12.13 -38.01
CA VAL A 765 1.73 -11.41 -39.08
C VAL A 765 2.71 -10.56 -39.90
N ASP A 766 3.63 -9.87 -39.25
CA ASP A 766 4.68 -9.09 -39.93
C ASP A 766 5.97 -9.90 -40.17
N LYS A 767 5.90 -11.24 -40.24
CA LYS A 767 7.10 -12.10 -40.26
C LYS A 767 8.13 -11.81 -41.36
N ALA A 768 7.72 -11.15 -42.44
CA ALA A 768 8.60 -10.76 -43.55
C ALA A 768 9.46 -9.54 -43.21
N GLN A 769 9.03 -8.69 -42.28
CA GLN A 769 9.73 -7.45 -41.88
C GLN A 769 10.18 -7.51 -40.41
N ASP A 770 9.46 -8.22 -39.56
CA ASP A 770 9.78 -8.43 -38.15
C ASP A 770 10.63 -9.69 -37.96
N ALA A 771 11.95 -9.46 -37.84
CA ALA A 771 12.96 -10.50 -37.61
C ALA A 771 13.16 -10.84 -36.12
N THR A 772 12.30 -10.34 -35.22
CA THR A 772 12.44 -10.55 -33.77
C THR A 772 12.36 -12.03 -33.41
N LYS A 773 13.33 -12.51 -32.63
CA LYS A 773 13.34 -13.87 -32.08
C LYS A 773 12.61 -13.90 -30.75
N LEU A 774 11.83 -14.94 -30.53
CA LEU A 774 10.95 -15.09 -29.38
C LEU A 774 11.31 -16.37 -28.61
N SER A 775 11.26 -16.30 -27.30
CA SER A 775 11.23 -17.50 -26.45
C SER A 775 10.10 -17.41 -25.44
N LEU A 776 9.51 -18.54 -25.09
CA LEU A 776 8.40 -18.63 -24.16
C LEU A 776 8.64 -19.77 -23.16
N ILE A 777 8.78 -19.40 -21.89
CA ILE A 777 8.71 -20.32 -20.76
C ILE A 777 7.30 -20.22 -20.17
N PHE A 778 6.50 -21.29 -20.33
CA PHE A 778 5.10 -21.26 -19.94
C PHE A 778 4.78 -22.28 -18.84
N GLY A 779 4.58 -21.77 -17.62
CA GLY A 779 4.25 -22.56 -16.44
C GLY A 779 2.74 -22.81 -16.28
N ASN A 780 2.35 -24.08 -16.14
CA ASN A 780 0.98 -24.52 -15.87
C ASN A 780 0.97 -25.64 -14.81
N ARG A 781 -0.21 -26.00 -14.30
CA ARG A 781 -0.33 -27.02 -13.26
C ARG A 781 -0.24 -28.42 -13.87
N THR A 782 -1.13 -28.70 -14.80
CA THR A 782 -1.19 -29.92 -15.60
C THR A 782 -1.14 -29.59 -17.09
N GLU A 783 -1.00 -30.60 -17.94
CA GLU A 783 -1.00 -30.43 -19.39
C GLU A 783 -2.32 -29.85 -19.92
N ASP A 784 -3.46 -30.27 -19.36
CA ASP A 784 -4.81 -29.78 -19.71
C ASP A 784 -5.04 -28.29 -19.34
N ASP A 785 -4.18 -27.75 -18.49
CA ASP A 785 -4.23 -26.35 -18.06
C ASP A 785 -3.48 -25.40 -19.02
N ILE A 786 -2.77 -25.92 -20.02
CA ILE A 786 -2.01 -25.11 -20.98
C ILE A 786 -2.97 -24.34 -21.88
N LEU A 787 -3.14 -23.07 -21.55
CA LEU A 787 -4.00 -22.15 -22.25
C LEU A 787 -3.48 -21.87 -23.67
N MET A 788 -4.32 -22.05 -24.69
CA MET A 788 -4.00 -21.78 -26.11
C MET A 788 -2.84 -22.62 -26.67
N ARG A 789 -2.68 -23.86 -26.21
CA ARG A 789 -1.56 -24.73 -26.61
C ARG A 789 -1.38 -24.86 -28.12
N GLN A 790 -2.44 -25.26 -28.83
CA GLN A 790 -2.36 -25.49 -30.27
C GLN A 790 -1.97 -24.20 -31.02
N ASP A 791 -2.57 -23.07 -30.64
CA ASP A 791 -2.27 -21.78 -31.26
C ASP A 791 -0.79 -21.36 -31.04
N ILE A 792 -0.24 -21.62 -29.85
CA ILE A 792 1.17 -21.36 -29.52
C ILE A 792 2.09 -22.25 -30.36
N GLU A 793 1.79 -23.54 -30.45
CA GLU A 793 2.57 -24.51 -31.22
C GLU A 793 2.52 -24.20 -32.73
N ASP A 794 1.35 -23.88 -33.26
CA ASP A 794 1.17 -23.47 -34.66
C ASP A 794 1.93 -22.17 -34.97
N THR A 795 1.92 -21.22 -34.04
CA THR A 795 2.72 -19.99 -34.13
C THR A 795 4.21 -20.30 -34.18
N GLY A 796 4.68 -21.22 -33.32
CA GLY A 796 6.06 -21.68 -33.34
C GLY A 796 6.46 -22.34 -34.66
N ASN A 797 5.61 -23.24 -35.17
CA ASN A 797 5.81 -23.92 -36.45
C ASN A 797 5.88 -22.92 -37.62
N ALA A 798 5.03 -21.89 -37.59
CA ALA A 798 4.98 -20.87 -38.64
C ALA A 798 6.15 -19.87 -38.56
N LEU A 799 6.68 -19.59 -37.36
CA LEU A 799 7.86 -18.75 -37.16
C LEU A 799 9.17 -19.48 -37.46
N GLY A 800 9.21 -20.80 -37.24
CA GLY A 800 10.38 -21.67 -37.36
C GLY A 800 11.22 -21.73 -36.08
N SER A 801 11.93 -22.85 -35.88
CA SER A 801 12.78 -23.09 -34.70
C SER A 801 13.89 -22.05 -34.50
N ASP A 802 14.32 -21.39 -35.57
CA ASP A 802 15.36 -20.35 -35.50
C ASP A 802 14.85 -19.02 -34.92
N ARG A 803 13.52 -18.85 -34.84
CA ARG A 803 12.85 -17.62 -34.38
C ARG A 803 11.90 -17.81 -33.21
N PHE A 804 11.50 -19.04 -32.87
CA PHE A 804 10.62 -19.30 -31.73
C PHE A 804 11.10 -20.51 -30.93
N HIS A 805 11.36 -20.29 -29.63
CA HIS A 805 11.70 -21.34 -28.67
C HIS A 805 10.60 -21.49 -27.61
N LEU A 806 10.03 -22.69 -27.47
CA LEU A 806 8.96 -22.99 -26.53
C LEU A 806 9.42 -23.96 -25.45
N TRP A 807 9.15 -23.61 -24.20
CA TRP A 807 9.43 -24.48 -23.06
C TRP A 807 8.26 -24.48 -22.07
N HIS A 808 7.51 -25.58 -22.03
CA HIS A 808 6.46 -25.75 -21.04
C HIS A 808 7.03 -26.21 -19.69
N VAL A 809 6.37 -25.84 -18.60
CA VAL A 809 6.73 -26.30 -17.26
C VAL A 809 5.45 -26.70 -16.53
N LEU A 810 5.38 -27.94 -16.04
CA LEU A 810 4.21 -28.46 -15.31
C LEU A 810 4.53 -28.68 -13.83
N SER A 811 3.75 -28.06 -12.95
CA SER A 811 3.98 -28.10 -11.50
C SER A 811 3.33 -29.28 -10.78
N GLU A 812 2.36 -29.95 -11.40
CA GLU A 812 1.63 -31.09 -10.84
C GLU A 812 1.86 -32.34 -11.72
N GLU A 813 0.81 -33.10 -12.04
CA GLU A 813 0.92 -34.34 -12.81
C GLU A 813 1.49 -34.11 -14.21
N THR A 814 2.50 -34.90 -14.58
CA THR A 814 3.14 -34.87 -15.90
C THR A 814 2.95 -36.20 -16.62
N PRO A 815 2.56 -36.20 -17.91
CA PRO A 815 2.52 -37.42 -18.73
C PRO A 815 3.85 -38.18 -18.70
N GLU A 816 3.81 -39.51 -18.88
CA GLU A 816 5.01 -40.36 -18.90
C GLU A 816 6.02 -39.94 -19.98
N ASP A 817 5.54 -39.38 -21.09
CA ASP A 817 6.33 -38.91 -22.23
C ASP A 817 6.58 -37.39 -22.22
N TRP A 818 6.33 -36.70 -21.09
CA TRP A 818 6.53 -35.24 -20.97
C TRP A 818 8.02 -34.86 -21.11
N LYS A 819 8.35 -34.14 -22.19
CA LYS A 819 9.73 -33.79 -22.58
C LYS A 819 10.20 -32.43 -22.08
N PHE A 820 9.33 -31.67 -21.40
CA PHE A 820 9.63 -30.31 -20.93
C PHE A 820 9.88 -30.26 -19.41
N GLY A 821 9.93 -29.05 -18.85
CA GLY A 821 10.22 -28.82 -17.44
C GLY A 821 9.17 -29.41 -16.50
N LYS A 822 9.62 -29.84 -15.32
CA LYS A 822 8.78 -30.36 -14.22
C LYS A 822 8.94 -29.49 -12.97
N GLY A 823 7.90 -29.41 -12.15
CA GLY A 823 7.84 -28.55 -10.97
C GLY A 823 7.48 -27.10 -11.33
N TYR A 824 7.83 -26.15 -10.47
CA TYR A 824 7.63 -24.73 -10.79
C TYR A 824 8.72 -24.21 -11.74
N VAL A 825 8.43 -23.10 -12.44
CA VAL A 825 9.46 -22.33 -13.17
C VAL A 825 10.59 -22.01 -12.17
N ASN A 826 11.83 -22.29 -12.57
CA ASN A 826 12.98 -22.22 -11.70
C ASN A 826 14.18 -21.64 -12.48
N LYS A 827 15.30 -21.48 -11.77
CA LYS A 827 16.53 -20.90 -12.35
C LYS A 827 17.03 -21.63 -13.58
N ASP A 828 16.99 -22.96 -13.59
CA ASP A 828 17.57 -23.76 -14.65
C ASP A 828 16.72 -23.61 -15.91
N HIS A 829 15.39 -23.64 -15.74
CA HIS A 829 14.46 -23.33 -16.83
C HIS A 829 14.75 -21.95 -17.46
N ILE A 830 14.92 -20.92 -16.63
CA ILE A 830 15.20 -19.55 -17.12
C ILE A 830 16.56 -19.47 -17.80
N LYS A 831 17.60 -20.06 -17.19
CA LYS A 831 18.97 -20.02 -17.70
C LYS A 831 19.10 -20.74 -19.04
N GLU A 832 18.43 -21.88 -19.21
CA GLU A 832 18.59 -22.73 -20.39
C GLU A 832 17.64 -22.33 -21.54
N HIS A 833 16.44 -21.84 -21.22
CA HIS A 833 15.38 -21.68 -22.22
C HIS A 833 14.95 -20.23 -22.47
N LEU A 834 15.35 -19.25 -21.65
CA LEU A 834 14.94 -17.87 -21.89
C LEU A 834 15.68 -17.25 -23.08
N PHE A 835 16.97 -17.50 -23.21
CA PHE A 835 17.75 -17.06 -24.38
C PHE A 835 18.67 -18.21 -24.81
N PRO A 836 18.14 -19.25 -25.48
CA PRO A 836 18.94 -20.39 -25.90
C PRO A 836 20.05 -19.93 -26.85
N LYS A 837 21.21 -20.60 -26.75
CA LYS A 837 22.38 -20.29 -27.58
C LYS A 837 22.08 -20.52 -29.05
N ASP A 838 22.49 -19.57 -29.87
CA ASP A 838 22.29 -19.62 -31.31
C ASP A 838 23.59 -20.09 -31.96
N SER A 839 23.66 -21.38 -32.30
CA SER A 839 24.83 -21.99 -32.95
C SER A 839 25.18 -21.37 -34.32
N SER A 840 24.34 -20.48 -34.86
CA SER A 840 24.54 -19.79 -36.14
C SER A 840 24.91 -18.30 -36.00
N ALA A 841 24.88 -17.73 -34.80
CA ALA A 841 25.20 -16.32 -34.56
C ALA A 841 26.70 -16.10 -34.25
N PRO A 842 27.30 -14.98 -34.68
CA PRO A 842 28.66 -14.61 -34.26
C PRO A 842 28.71 -14.33 -32.75
N ASP A 843 29.77 -14.74 -32.06
CA ASP A 843 29.92 -14.63 -30.59
C ASP A 843 29.60 -13.22 -30.04
N ALA A 844 29.90 -12.16 -30.80
CA ALA A 844 29.63 -10.77 -30.42
C ALA A 844 28.13 -10.42 -30.30
N ASP A 845 27.23 -11.14 -30.98
CA ASP A 845 25.77 -10.97 -30.87
C ASP A 845 25.19 -11.72 -29.64
N GLU A 846 25.93 -12.67 -29.06
CA GLU A 846 25.49 -13.42 -27.86
C GLU A 846 25.67 -12.66 -26.55
N ASP A 847 26.49 -11.61 -26.51
CA ASP A 847 26.74 -10.82 -25.28
C ASP A 847 26.00 -9.47 -25.26
N ASP A 848 25.33 -9.07 -26.35
CA ASP A 848 24.59 -7.81 -26.41
C ASP A 848 23.23 -7.91 -25.69
N LEU A 849 23.25 -7.63 -24.37
CA LEU A 849 22.06 -7.52 -23.53
C LEU A 849 21.14 -6.35 -23.91
N SER A 850 21.67 -5.31 -24.56
CA SER A 850 20.86 -4.13 -24.95
C SER A 850 19.81 -4.47 -26.02
N SER A 851 20.07 -5.51 -26.81
CA SER A 851 19.15 -6.03 -27.81
C SER A 851 18.11 -7.03 -27.27
N ARG A 852 18.06 -7.27 -25.95
CA ARG A 852 17.17 -8.27 -25.34
C ARG A 852 16.17 -7.60 -24.43
N ILE A 853 14.94 -8.08 -24.43
CA ILE A 853 13.96 -7.73 -23.40
C ILE A 853 13.31 -8.98 -22.84
N VAL A 854 12.80 -8.88 -21.62
CA VAL A 854 12.04 -9.94 -20.97
C VAL A 854 10.66 -9.43 -20.60
N LEU A 855 9.65 -10.23 -20.89
CA LEU A 855 8.26 -9.97 -20.59
C LEU A 855 7.78 -10.98 -19.55
N LEU A 856 7.25 -10.49 -18.43
CA LEU A 856 6.79 -11.31 -17.31
C LEU A 856 5.28 -11.12 -17.10
N CYS A 857 4.53 -12.21 -16.98
CA CYS A 857 3.14 -12.14 -16.54
C CYS A 857 2.69 -13.43 -15.86
N GLY A 858 2.25 -13.35 -14.61
CA GLY A 858 1.83 -14.51 -13.84
C GLY A 858 1.68 -14.18 -12.36
N PRO A 859 1.46 -15.20 -11.51
CA PRO A 859 1.26 -14.99 -10.09
C PRO A 859 2.42 -14.21 -9.44
N PRO A 860 2.16 -13.24 -8.55
CA PRO A 860 3.22 -12.47 -7.89
C PRO A 860 4.35 -13.31 -7.28
N PRO A 861 4.09 -14.50 -6.69
CA PRO A 861 5.15 -15.36 -6.20
C PRO A 861 6.14 -15.83 -7.28
N MET A 862 5.65 -16.17 -8.47
CA MET A 862 6.49 -16.59 -9.60
C MET A 862 7.40 -15.45 -10.06
N ILE A 863 6.85 -14.23 -10.16
CA ILE A 863 7.58 -13.05 -10.60
C ILE A 863 8.61 -12.62 -9.54
N ASN A 864 8.15 -12.40 -8.30
CA ASN A 864 8.95 -11.74 -7.27
C ASN A 864 9.98 -12.66 -6.61
N PHE A 865 9.69 -13.96 -6.48
CA PHE A 865 10.58 -14.90 -5.78
C PHE A 865 11.38 -15.82 -6.69
N CYS A 866 11.04 -15.91 -7.98
CA CYS A 866 11.80 -16.68 -8.95
C CYS A 866 12.32 -15.83 -10.11
N CYS A 867 11.43 -15.23 -10.91
CA CYS A 867 11.84 -14.60 -12.17
C CYS A 867 12.77 -13.40 -11.94
N LEU A 868 12.37 -12.40 -11.17
CA LEU A 868 13.17 -11.19 -10.95
C LEU A 868 14.52 -11.49 -10.25
N PRO A 869 14.59 -12.31 -9.18
CA PRO A 869 15.86 -12.68 -8.57
C PRO A 869 16.79 -13.41 -9.54
N VAL A 870 16.27 -14.40 -10.30
CA VAL A 870 17.08 -15.16 -11.26
C VAL A 870 17.56 -14.28 -12.41
N LEU A 871 16.70 -13.41 -12.95
CA LEU A 871 17.08 -12.49 -14.02
C LEU A 871 18.14 -11.49 -13.54
N THR A 872 18.02 -11.00 -12.30
CA THR A 872 19.03 -10.14 -11.68
C THR A 872 20.36 -10.87 -11.54
N GLU A 873 20.33 -12.14 -11.13
CA GLU A 873 21.52 -12.97 -11.00
C GLU A 873 22.19 -13.24 -12.36
N LEU A 874 21.41 -13.56 -13.39
CA LEU A 874 21.93 -13.96 -14.70
C LEU A 874 22.37 -12.77 -15.58
N TYR A 875 21.67 -11.64 -15.49
CA TYR A 875 21.83 -10.52 -16.43
C TYR A 875 22.14 -9.18 -15.74
N GLY A 876 22.15 -9.13 -14.41
CA GLY A 876 22.45 -7.93 -13.64
C GLY A 876 21.23 -7.04 -13.39
N LYS A 877 21.32 -6.19 -12.37
CA LYS A 877 20.24 -5.31 -11.92
C LYS A 877 19.84 -4.27 -12.98
N GLU A 878 20.83 -3.71 -13.69
CA GLU A 878 20.60 -2.72 -14.75
C GLU A 878 19.75 -3.30 -15.89
N PHE A 879 20.01 -4.55 -16.29
CA PHE A 879 19.18 -5.24 -17.28
C PHE A 879 17.75 -5.41 -16.76
N VAL A 880 17.57 -5.78 -15.50
CA VAL A 880 16.23 -5.94 -14.92
C VAL A 880 15.45 -4.62 -14.91
N GLU A 881 16.09 -3.51 -14.56
CA GLU A 881 15.47 -2.18 -14.56
C GLU A 881 15.15 -1.67 -15.98
N ASN A 882 16.01 -2.00 -16.96
CA ASN A 882 15.94 -1.41 -18.30
C ASN A 882 15.21 -2.27 -19.34
N ASN A 883 15.21 -3.58 -19.16
CA ASN A 883 14.86 -4.55 -20.20
C ASN A 883 13.82 -5.57 -19.75
N VAL A 884 13.43 -5.60 -18.48
CA VAL A 884 12.34 -6.47 -17.98
C VAL A 884 11.05 -5.66 -17.81
N PHE A 885 9.95 -6.17 -18.35
CA PHE A 885 8.63 -5.56 -18.29
C PHE A 885 7.62 -6.56 -17.70
N CYS A 886 6.89 -6.14 -16.68
CA CYS A 886 5.85 -6.95 -16.03
C CYS A 886 4.46 -6.46 -16.45
N PHE A 887 3.58 -7.38 -16.84
CA PHE A 887 2.18 -7.12 -17.19
C PHE A 887 1.22 -7.44 -16.06
#